data_AF-A0A965LXR9-F1
#
_entry.id   AF-A0A965LXR9-F1
#
_cell.length_a   1.000
_cell.length_b   1.000
_cell.length_c   1.000
_cell.angle_alpha   90.00
_cell.angle_beta   90.00
_cell.angle_gamma   90.00
#
_symmetry.space_group_name_H-M   'P 1'
#
loop_
_entity.id
_entity.type
_entity.pdbx_description
1 polymer ?
#
loop_
_entity_poly.entity_id
_entity_poly.type
_entity_poly.pdbx_seq_one_letter_code
_entity_poly.pdbx_strand_id
1 'polypeptide(L)'
;MPVLAPATVQDYLDLGLHGFALSRFSGCWVGFKAVTDTLETAGIVDVSAERLNIVLPHDIPMPPGGLNSRWPEEPFLKLEERLVRWKLPAVRAYARANRLDRNALGRADGEPARLGIVSSGKAYLDTMQALVELGIDDAMARRIGLRVYRVAMPWPLEPESAREFCAGCDEVLVIEEKRALIESQLKEILYALDVRPRVTGKRDERDAPLVPEAGELSPAMLARIIAARLQRWGSAQSDARGTTDAELQGRMAERLSQFESRERGLTKLTVPIERIPYFCSGCPHNTSTRVPEGSRANAGIGCHYMAQWMDDAVAMTGGQRHDGSLTPDRIVAQVMAEGVTRVVVVTDEPDKYPAGYFPSSVPVHHRDDLDRVQRELREFRGVSVLLYDQTCAAEKRRRRKRGAFPDPDRRAFINEAVCEGCGDCGVKSNCVSIEPVETELGRKRAINQSSCNKDFSCVNGFCPSFVTLEGAKPRRGRAGQVVADAAQVALPEVKLPEIQGAWSVLVTGIGGTGVVTIGQILGMAAHLEGKGVTVLDMAGLAQKNGAVMSFVRIGAGQDMLHAPRIGLASADAVIGCDVVVTAGREAMQRMLAGRTRVAVNVARTPTADFTRNADWSFPLSRMEQTIVDAVGEAQSSFVDATRLATGLLGDAITANLFMLGYAWQLGMIPLSARAIERAIELNEVSVATNLAAFLWGRRAAVDAAQVEQLAAPPKALPPSRIMSTTLDELIARRVDFLADYQNDAWAARYRALVARVREAESRMASPAGDSAEAMPLTAAVARNFYRLMSYKDEYEVARLYTSGEFERTVREQFDGDVRMRFHLAPPLLSRRNERGELVKTTWGPWIFTAFRLLARLRGLRGTALDIFGYTEERRMERRLIDEYESLVNSLLPTLDLARRDLAISLVSYPEQIRGFGHVKERNVELALGARDEALQRWRGAGALPSVNPAALQEA
;
A
#
# COMPACT_ATOMS: atom_id res chain seq x y z
N MET A 1 15.20 -19.92 -31.88
CA MET A 1 16.40 -19.17 -31.44
C MET A 1 16.79 -19.68 -30.06
N PRO A 2 18.07 -19.94 -29.73
CA PRO A 2 18.49 -20.41 -28.41
C PRO A 2 18.00 -19.48 -27.30
N VAL A 3 17.64 -20.01 -26.14
CA VAL A 3 17.13 -19.22 -25.01
C VAL A 3 17.94 -19.54 -23.76
N LEU A 4 18.51 -18.51 -23.14
CA LEU A 4 19.18 -18.60 -21.84
C LEU A 4 18.21 -18.17 -20.73
N ALA A 5 18.27 -18.89 -19.60
CA ALA A 5 17.41 -18.69 -18.43
C ALA A 5 18.24 -18.45 -17.15
N PRO A 6 18.66 -17.20 -16.92
CA PRO A 6 19.29 -16.79 -15.66
C PRO A 6 18.41 -17.10 -14.45
N ALA A 7 19.04 -17.51 -13.35
CA ALA A 7 18.35 -17.77 -12.09
C ALA A 7 18.60 -16.62 -11.10
N THR A 8 19.84 -16.14 -11.00
CA THR A 8 20.32 -15.13 -10.06
C THR A 8 20.79 -13.86 -10.77
N VAL A 9 21.01 -12.77 -10.02
CA VAL A 9 21.61 -11.52 -10.56
C VAL A 9 23.00 -11.79 -11.15
N GLN A 10 23.80 -12.65 -10.52
CA GLN A 10 25.10 -13.08 -11.06
C GLN A 10 24.94 -13.75 -12.43
N ASP A 11 23.93 -14.60 -12.61
CA ASP A 11 23.68 -15.27 -13.89
C ASP A 11 23.30 -14.30 -15.00
N TYR A 12 22.69 -13.15 -14.69
CA TYR A 12 22.42 -12.14 -15.72
C TYR A 12 23.73 -11.62 -16.31
N LEU A 13 24.74 -11.42 -15.47
CA LEU A 13 26.08 -11.06 -15.92
C LEU A 13 26.73 -12.23 -16.67
N ASP A 14 26.64 -13.45 -16.11
CA ASP A 14 27.37 -14.63 -16.62
C ASP A 14 26.80 -15.09 -17.96
N LEU A 15 25.50 -15.40 -17.96
CA LEU A 15 24.80 -15.86 -19.15
C LEU A 15 24.61 -14.73 -20.16
N GLY A 16 24.65 -13.45 -19.76
CA GLY A 16 24.67 -12.33 -20.70
C GLY A 16 25.93 -12.35 -21.58
N LEU A 17 27.10 -12.56 -20.97
CA LEU A 17 28.37 -12.70 -21.69
C LEU A 17 28.40 -13.97 -22.55
N HIS A 18 27.91 -15.11 -22.02
CA HIS A 18 27.72 -16.31 -22.84
C HIS A 18 26.74 -16.08 -23.99
N GLY A 19 25.67 -15.30 -23.80
CA GLY A 19 24.70 -14.98 -24.84
C GLY A 19 25.34 -14.26 -26.03
N PHE A 20 26.17 -13.25 -25.76
CA PHE A 20 26.94 -12.57 -26.80
C PHE A 20 27.92 -13.51 -27.52
N ALA A 21 28.67 -14.30 -26.76
CA ALA A 21 29.65 -15.23 -27.33
C ALA A 21 28.99 -16.34 -28.15
N LEU A 22 27.93 -16.96 -27.61
CA LEU A 22 27.10 -17.96 -28.30
C LEU A 22 26.49 -17.40 -29.58
N SER A 23 25.96 -16.17 -29.54
CA SER A 23 25.39 -15.52 -30.71
C SER A 23 26.43 -15.30 -31.81
N ARG A 24 27.62 -14.79 -31.44
CA ARG A 24 28.74 -14.61 -32.38
C ARG A 24 29.26 -15.92 -32.95
N PHE A 25 29.35 -16.96 -32.12
CA PHE A 25 29.83 -18.27 -32.52
C PHE A 25 28.86 -18.99 -33.45
N SER A 26 27.59 -19.08 -33.07
CA SER A 26 26.58 -19.86 -33.79
C SER A 26 25.86 -19.09 -34.91
N GLY A 27 26.03 -17.77 -34.96
CA GLY A 27 25.26 -16.86 -35.81
C GLY A 27 23.77 -16.76 -35.44
N CYS A 28 23.31 -17.40 -34.35
CA CYS A 28 21.92 -17.32 -33.90
C CYS A 28 21.67 -16.06 -33.08
N TRP A 29 20.46 -15.50 -33.21
CA TRP A 29 19.90 -14.64 -32.17
C TRP A 29 19.75 -15.46 -30.89
N VAL A 30 20.12 -14.89 -29.74
CA VAL A 30 19.96 -15.55 -28.44
C VAL A 30 18.89 -14.82 -27.65
N GLY A 31 17.84 -15.54 -27.30
CA GLY A 31 16.81 -15.08 -26.37
C GLY A 31 17.32 -15.12 -24.94
N PHE A 32 16.90 -14.16 -24.14
CA PHE A 32 17.31 -14.03 -22.75
C PHE A 32 16.07 -13.87 -21.88
N LYS A 33 15.79 -14.86 -21.02
CA LYS A 33 14.59 -14.84 -20.18
C LYS A 33 14.80 -13.87 -19.02
N ALA A 34 13.94 -12.86 -18.93
CA ALA A 34 13.95 -11.90 -17.83
C ALA A 34 12.69 -12.05 -16.96
N VAL A 35 12.87 -12.27 -15.65
CA VAL A 35 11.77 -12.43 -14.70
C VAL A 35 11.86 -11.38 -13.60
N THR A 36 10.71 -10.85 -13.19
CA THR A 36 10.60 -9.78 -12.18
C THR A 36 11.32 -10.13 -10.89
N ASP A 37 11.19 -11.37 -10.39
CA ASP A 37 11.83 -11.78 -9.14
C ASP A 37 13.36 -11.72 -9.17
N THR A 38 14.00 -11.79 -10.34
CA THR A 38 15.46 -11.64 -10.44
C THR A 38 15.85 -10.22 -10.82
N LEU A 39 15.06 -9.54 -11.68
CA LEU A 39 15.34 -8.17 -12.10
C LEU A 39 15.14 -7.12 -11.00
N GLU A 40 14.18 -7.34 -10.11
CA GLU A 40 13.90 -6.47 -8.96
C GLU A 40 14.67 -6.90 -7.69
N THR A 41 15.59 -7.87 -7.83
CA THR A 41 16.46 -8.31 -6.74
C THR A 41 17.82 -7.63 -6.83
N ALA A 42 18.29 -7.10 -5.71
CA ALA A 42 19.68 -6.76 -5.47
C ALA A 42 20.38 -7.88 -4.70
N GLY A 43 21.68 -8.08 -4.97
CA GLY A 43 22.52 -9.01 -4.24
C GLY A 43 23.99 -8.72 -4.48
N ILE A 44 24.87 -9.41 -3.76
CA ILE A 44 26.32 -9.29 -3.98
C ILE A 44 26.69 -10.09 -5.23
N VAL A 45 27.40 -9.43 -6.14
CA VAL A 45 27.86 -10.03 -7.41
C VAL A 45 29.34 -9.77 -7.62
N ASP A 46 30.01 -10.71 -8.26
CA ASP A 46 31.36 -10.54 -8.78
C ASP A 46 31.30 -9.94 -10.19
N VAL A 47 31.87 -8.74 -10.33
CA VAL A 47 31.95 -7.98 -11.57
C VAL A 47 33.32 -8.08 -12.25
N SER A 48 34.21 -8.95 -11.75
CA SER A 48 35.52 -9.18 -12.35
C SER A 48 35.40 -9.61 -13.82
N ALA A 49 36.27 -9.04 -14.66
CA ALA A 49 36.36 -9.37 -16.08
C ALA A 49 36.89 -10.80 -16.31
N GLU A 50 37.63 -11.36 -15.36
CA GLU A 50 38.30 -12.66 -15.48
C GLU A 50 37.46 -13.84 -14.96
N ARG A 51 36.25 -13.57 -14.44
CA ARG A 51 35.45 -14.60 -13.76
C ARG A 51 34.94 -15.71 -14.68
N LEU A 52 34.87 -15.48 -15.99
CA LEU A 52 34.41 -16.47 -16.98
C LEU A 52 35.52 -16.84 -17.94
N ASN A 53 35.72 -18.15 -18.13
CA ASN A 53 36.51 -18.68 -19.22
C ASN A 53 35.59 -19.24 -20.31
N ILE A 54 35.29 -18.42 -21.32
CA ILE A 54 34.42 -18.82 -22.44
C ILE A 54 35.22 -19.67 -23.43
N VAL A 55 34.75 -20.90 -23.66
CA VAL A 55 35.35 -21.86 -24.59
C VAL A 55 34.58 -21.86 -25.91
N LEU A 56 35.27 -21.64 -27.02
CA LEU A 56 34.69 -21.78 -28.36
C LEU A 56 35.01 -23.19 -28.91
N PRO A 57 34.00 -24.02 -29.24
CA PRO A 57 34.25 -25.32 -29.85
C PRO A 57 34.99 -25.19 -31.19
N HIS A 58 36.03 -26.01 -31.39
CA HIS A 58 36.83 -26.02 -32.63
C HIS A 58 36.48 -27.19 -33.57
N ASP A 59 36.06 -28.33 -33.01
CA ASP A 59 35.80 -29.58 -33.77
C ASP A 59 34.33 -29.74 -34.16
N ILE A 60 33.71 -28.69 -34.70
CA ILE A 60 32.34 -28.78 -35.23
C ILE A 60 32.33 -28.62 -36.76
N PRO A 61 31.52 -29.42 -37.49
CA PRO A 61 31.35 -29.25 -38.92
C PRO A 61 30.83 -27.83 -39.25
N MET A 62 31.53 -27.11 -40.12
CA MET A 62 31.13 -25.78 -40.57
C MET A 62 30.53 -25.83 -41.99
N PRO A 63 29.41 -25.15 -42.25
CA PRO A 63 28.87 -25.06 -43.61
C PRO A 63 29.76 -24.14 -44.47
N PRO A 64 29.66 -24.25 -45.81
CA PRO A 64 30.25 -23.27 -46.71
C PRO A 64 29.81 -21.84 -46.34
N GLY A 65 30.79 -20.96 -46.19
CA GLY A 65 30.57 -19.57 -45.76
C GLY A 65 30.33 -19.36 -44.24
N GLY A 66 30.44 -20.40 -43.41
CA GLY A 66 30.27 -20.27 -41.96
C GLY A 66 28.83 -20.07 -41.50
N LEU A 67 28.61 -19.86 -40.21
CA LEU A 67 27.29 -20.01 -39.58
C LEU A 67 26.37 -18.78 -39.69
N ASN A 68 26.94 -17.60 -39.97
CA ASN A 68 26.18 -16.35 -39.99
C ASN A 68 25.17 -16.29 -41.13
N SER A 69 24.06 -15.57 -40.89
CA SER A 69 23.06 -15.29 -41.94
C SER A 69 23.69 -14.42 -43.03
N ARG A 70 23.36 -14.70 -44.30
CA ARG A 70 23.94 -14.02 -45.45
C ARG A 70 22.84 -13.41 -46.32
N TRP A 71 23.20 -12.32 -47.00
CA TRP A 71 22.38 -11.74 -48.07
C TRP A 71 23.27 -11.43 -49.29
N PRO A 72 22.84 -11.81 -50.50
CA PRO A 72 21.71 -12.70 -50.80
C PRO A 72 22.06 -14.16 -50.41
N GLU A 73 21.08 -14.92 -49.93
CA GLU A 73 21.21 -16.37 -49.70
C GLU A 73 20.06 -17.08 -50.41
N GLU A 74 20.33 -17.55 -51.64
CA GLU A 74 19.34 -18.18 -52.51
C GLU A 74 19.60 -19.68 -52.72
N PRO A 75 18.53 -20.51 -52.76
CA PRO A 75 17.14 -20.18 -52.41
C PRO A 75 16.96 -19.97 -50.89
N PHE A 76 15.90 -19.26 -50.46
CA PHE A 76 15.61 -18.98 -49.04
C PHE A 76 15.58 -20.24 -48.14
N LEU A 77 15.26 -21.41 -48.69
CA LEU A 77 15.32 -22.70 -47.99
C LEU A 77 16.72 -23.01 -47.42
N LYS A 78 17.79 -22.46 -48.01
CA LYS A 78 19.15 -22.61 -47.47
C LYS A 78 19.33 -21.91 -46.13
N LEU A 79 18.57 -20.85 -45.82
CA LEU A 79 18.60 -20.20 -44.51
C LEU A 79 18.02 -21.11 -43.43
N GLU A 80 16.92 -21.81 -43.74
CA GLU A 80 16.32 -22.81 -42.87
C GLU A 80 17.25 -24.01 -42.69
N GLU A 81 17.81 -24.54 -43.79
CA GLU A 81 18.80 -25.61 -43.74
C GLU A 81 20.02 -25.21 -42.89
N ARG A 82 20.52 -23.98 -43.06
CA ARG A 82 21.62 -23.43 -42.25
C ARG A 82 21.27 -23.45 -40.76
N LEU A 83 20.08 -22.99 -40.40
CA LEU A 83 19.60 -23.00 -39.03
C LEU A 83 19.54 -24.42 -38.45
N VAL A 84 18.85 -25.34 -39.13
CA VAL A 84 18.56 -26.68 -38.61
C VAL A 84 19.79 -27.59 -38.62
N ARG A 85 20.53 -27.64 -39.74
CA ARG A 85 21.64 -28.58 -39.91
C ARG A 85 22.96 -28.11 -39.29
N TRP A 86 23.14 -26.81 -39.10
CA TRP A 86 24.46 -26.26 -38.74
C TRP A 86 24.42 -25.39 -37.48
N LYS A 87 23.54 -24.38 -37.44
CA LYS A 87 23.53 -23.41 -36.32
C LYS A 87 23.03 -24.04 -35.02
N LEU A 88 21.96 -24.84 -35.04
CA LEU A 88 21.46 -25.52 -33.82
C LEU A 88 22.45 -26.56 -33.27
N PRO A 89 23.11 -27.40 -34.08
CA PRO A 89 24.23 -28.23 -33.60
C PRO A 89 25.39 -27.42 -33.01
N ALA A 90 25.78 -26.30 -33.64
CA ALA A 90 26.81 -25.41 -33.09
C ALA A 90 26.42 -24.84 -31.72
N VAL A 91 25.14 -24.48 -31.53
CA VAL A 91 24.60 -24.04 -30.24
C VAL A 91 24.76 -25.13 -29.18
N ARG A 92 24.37 -26.38 -29.47
CA ARG A 92 24.51 -27.51 -28.54
C ARG A 92 25.99 -27.78 -28.21
N ALA A 93 26.86 -27.76 -29.21
CA ALA A 93 28.30 -27.95 -29.00
C ALA A 93 28.90 -26.84 -28.12
N TYR A 94 28.50 -25.58 -28.31
CA TYR A 94 28.90 -24.46 -27.45
C TYR A 94 28.43 -24.68 -26.02
N ALA A 95 27.16 -25.05 -25.83
CA ALA A 95 26.59 -25.28 -24.50
C ALA A 95 27.31 -26.39 -23.74
N ARG A 96 27.64 -27.50 -24.42
CA ARG A 96 28.45 -28.60 -23.88
C ARG A 96 29.86 -28.15 -23.50
N ALA A 97 30.57 -27.45 -24.40
CA ALA A 97 31.94 -27.00 -24.17
C ALA A 97 32.07 -26.04 -22.98
N ASN A 98 31.04 -25.25 -22.72
CA ASN A 98 31.00 -24.31 -21.59
C ASN A 98 30.27 -24.86 -20.35
N ARG A 99 29.77 -26.10 -20.40
CA ARG A 99 28.93 -26.71 -19.35
C ARG A 99 27.84 -25.76 -18.84
N LEU A 100 27.11 -25.14 -19.79
CA LEU A 100 26.04 -24.20 -19.46
C LEU A 100 24.97 -24.90 -18.61
N ASP A 101 24.61 -26.12 -19.01
CA ASP A 101 23.79 -27.01 -18.22
C ASP A 101 24.70 -27.96 -17.42
N ARG A 102 24.43 -28.16 -16.13
CA ARG A 102 25.32 -28.91 -15.24
C ARG A 102 24.61 -29.52 -14.04
N ASN A 103 25.15 -30.62 -13.53
CA ASN A 103 24.81 -31.12 -12.21
C ASN A 103 25.33 -30.16 -11.13
N ALA A 104 24.43 -29.68 -10.28
CA ALA A 104 24.68 -28.60 -9.34
C ALA A 104 24.67 -29.05 -7.87
N LEU A 105 24.11 -30.22 -7.55
CA LEU A 105 23.99 -30.71 -6.18
C LEU A 105 23.81 -32.24 -6.16
N GLY A 106 24.36 -32.89 -5.15
CA GLY A 106 24.13 -34.30 -4.85
C GLY A 106 25.14 -35.25 -5.49
N ARG A 107 24.66 -36.41 -5.93
CA ARG A 107 25.50 -37.46 -6.56
C ARG A 107 26.06 -37.01 -7.91
N ALA A 108 27.27 -37.46 -8.24
CA ALA A 108 27.92 -37.15 -9.52
C ALA A 108 27.17 -37.79 -10.69
N ASP A 109 27.36 -37.29 -11.91
CA ASP A 109 26.72 -37.86 -13.11
C ASP A 109 27.11 -39.33 -13.33
N GLY A 110 26.17 -40.14 -13.82
CA GLY A 110 26.35 -41.59 -14.00
C GLY A 110 26.32 -42.46 -12.72
N GLU A 111 26.50 -41.90 -11.53
CA GLU A 111 26.37 -42.68 -10.28
C GLU A 111 24.94 -43.19 -10.08
N PRO A 112 24.72 -44.35 -9.44
CA PRO A 112 23.37 -44.80 -9.11
C PRO A 112 22.65 -43.79 -8.19
N ALA A 113 21.45 -43.37 -8.58
CA ALA A 113 20.62 -42.41 -7.84
C ALA A 113 19.14 -42.82 -7.89
N ARG A 114 18.37 -42.46 -6.86
CA ARG A 114 16.91 -42.66 -6.81
C ARG A 114 16.19 -41.58 -7.60
N LEU A 115 16.57 -40.33 -7.39
CA LEU A 115 15.86 -39.18 -7.94
C LEU A 115 16.83 -38.15 -8.52
N GLY A 116 16.76 -37.94 -9.83
CA GLY A 116 17.28 -36.74 -10.48
C GLY A 116 16.22 -35.65 -10.52
N ILE A 117 16.58 -34.40 -10.25
CA ILE A 117 15.68 -33.25 -10.46
C ILE A 117 16.27 -32.37 -11.55
N VAL A 118 15.50 -32.04 -12.58
CA VAL A 118 15.92 -31.13 -13.67
C VAL A 118 15.13 -29.84 -13.53
N SER A 119 15.82 -28.69 -13.43
CA SER A 119 15.17 -27.39 -13.26
C SER A 119 15.95 -26.24 -13.90
N SER A 120 15.28 -25.11 -14.16
CA SER A 120 15.85 -23.96 -14.88
C SER A 120 15.40 -22.62 -14.31
N GLY A 121 16.27 -21.60 -14.41
CA GLY A 121 15.96 -20.21 -14.02
C GLY A 121 15.47 -20.09 -12.58
N LYS A 122 14.42 -19.27 -12.36
CA LYS A 122 13.77 -19.10 -11.04
C LYS A 122 13.35 -20.43 -10.41
N ALA A 123 12.73 -21.33 -11.19
CA ALA A 123 12.26 -22.62 -10.67
C ALA A 123 13.41 -23.46 -10.08
N TYR A 124 14.64 -23.31 -10.58
CA TYR A 124 15.80 -23.96 -9.99
C TYR A 124 16.09 -23.42 -8.59
N LEU A 125 16.02 -22.10 -8.37
CA LEU A 125 16.21 -21.53 -7.03
C LEU A 125 15.09 -21.93 -6.06
N ASP A 126 13.85 -22.03 -6.55
CA ASP A 126 12.73 -22.51 -5.74
C ASP A 126 12.91 -23.99 -5.38
N THR A 127 13.42 -24.82 -6.30
CA THR A 127 13.81 -26.22 -6.02
C THR A 127 14.89 -26.29 -4.96
N MET A 128 15.97 -25.52 -5.07
CA MET A 128 17.06 -25.51 -4.10
C MET A 128 16.57 -25.03 -2.73
N GLN A 129 15.71 -24.01 -2.70
CA GLN A 129 15.09 -23.55 -1.46
C GLN A 129 14.19 -24.62 -0.84
N ALA A 130 13.42 -25.36 -1.64
CA ALA A 130 12.59 -26.46 -1.16
C ALA A 130 13.43 -27.58 -0.52
N LEU A 131 14.58 -27.92 -1.12
CA LEU A 131 15.51 -28.90 -0.53
C LEU A 131 16.05 -28.44 0.82
N VAL A 132 16.45 -27.16 0.94
CA VAL A 132 16.86 -26.58 2.23
C VAL A 132 15.73 -26.63 3.26
N GLU A 133 14.50 -26.32 2.88
CA GLU A 133 13.34 -26.39 3.79
C GLU A 133 13.03 -27.82 4.24
N LEU A 134 13.32 -28.83 3.42
CA LEU A 134 13.22 -30.25 3.78
C LEU A 134 14.43 -30.76 4.58
N GLY A 135 15.43 -29.92 4.84
CA GLY A 135 16.66 -30.30 5.54
C GLY A 135 17.61 -31.16 4.71
N ILE A 136 17.58 -31.01 3.39
CA ILE A 136 18.39 -31.72 2.41
C ILE A 136 19.49 -30.77 1.91
N ASP A 137 20.67 -30.87 2.51
CA ASP A 137 21.90 -30.29 1.99
C ASP A 137 22.57 -31.25 0.98
N ASP A 138 23.74 -30.86 0.48
CA ASP A 138 24.50 -31.63 -0.51
C ASP A 138 24.96 -33.01 0.02
N ALA A 139 25.35 -33.09 1.30
CA ALA A 139 25.74 -34.34 1.95
C ALA A 139 24.55 -35.28 2.09
N MET A 140 23.41 -34.75 2.53
CA MET A 140 22.14 -35.46 2.63
C MET A 140 21.68 -35.94 1.25
N ALA A 141 21.73 -35.08 0.23
CA ALA A 141 21.35 -35.42 -1.13
C ALA A 141 22.17 -36.60 -1.68
N ARG A 142 23.50 -36.59 -1.50
CA ARG A 142 24.35 -37.74 -1.86
C ARG A 142 23.93 -39.01 -1.15
N ARG A 143 23.68 -38.92 0.16
CA ARG A 143 23.29 -40.06 1.00
C ARG A 143 21.97 -40.69 0.56
N ILE A 144 20.94 -39.88 0.29
CA ILE A 144 19.61 -40.37 -0.10
C ILE A 144 19.48 -40.73 -1.58
N GLY A 145 20.52 -40.46 -2.39
CA GLY A 145 20.47 -40.76 -3.83
C GLY A 145 19.77 -39.69 -4.66
N LEU A 146 19.92 -38.42 -4.28
CA LEU A 146 19.37 -37.29 -5.00
C LEU A 146 20.47 -36.55 -5.76
N ARG A 147 20.14 -36.03 -6.95
CA ARG A 147 20.96 -35.04 -7.67
C ARG A 147 20.11 -34.02 -8.41
N VAL A 148 20.65 -32.83 -8.63
CA VAL A 148 19.93 -31.71 -9.25
C VAL A 148 20.69 -31.18 -10.47
N TYR A 149 20.07 -31.26 -11.65
CA TYR A 149 20.54 -30.70 -12.90
C TYR A 149 20.01 -29.29 -13.09
N ARG A 150 20.92 -28.34 -13.19
CA ARG A 150 20.63 -26.95 -13.49
C ARG A 150 20.74 -26.73 -15.00
N VAL A 151 19.64 -26.31 -15.61
CA VAL A 151 19.56 -25.99 -17.03
C VAL A 151 19.63 -24.47 -17.21
N ALA A 152 20.74 -23.97 -17.74
CA ALA A 152 20.90 -22.56 -18.12
C ALA A 152 20.36 -22.27 -19.52
N MET A 153 20.33 -23.26 -20.42
CA MET A 153 19.80 -23.12 -21.79
C MET A 153 18.60 -24.08 -22.01
N PRO A 154 17.38 -23.71 -21.59
CA PRO A 154 16.20 -24.57 -21.73
C PRO A 154 15.83 -24.94 -23.18
N TRP A 155 16.30 -24.17 -24.16
CA TRP A 155 16.15 -24.53 -25.57
C TRP A 155 17.32 -24.03 -26.42
N PRO A 156 17.87 -24.87 -27.32
CA PRO A 156 17.65 -26.31 -27.42
C PRO A 156 18.39 -27.04 -26.28
N LEU A 157 17.76 -28.01 -25.61
CA LEU A 157 18.44 -28.79 -24.56
C LEU A 157 19.65 -29.55 -25.14
N GLU A 158 20.77 -29.53 -24.43
CA GLU A 158 22.00 -30.23 -24.83
C GLU A 158 21.87 -31.74 -24.49
N PRO A 159 21.94 -32.63 -25.49
CA PRO A 159 21.57 -34.03 -25.31
C PRO A 159 22.60 -34.89 -24.55
N GLU A 160 23.90 -34.60 -24.63
CA GLU A 160 24.93 -35.47 -24.05
C GLU A 160 24.99 -35.33 -22.53
N SER A 161 25.15 -34.10 -22.03
CA SER A 161 25.14 -33.81 -20.59
C SER A 161 23.82 -34.17 -19.93
N ALA A 162 22.69 -34.01 -20.64
CA ALA A 162 21.39 -34.48 -20.14
C ALA A 162 21.34 -36.00 -19.97
N ARG A 163 21.91 -36.78 -20.90
CA ARG A 163 21.98 -38.25 -20.78
C ARG A 163 22.92 -38.68 -19.66
N GLU A 164 24.09 -38.05 -19.54
CA GLU A 164 25.06 -38.32 -18.48
C GLU A 164 24.46 -38.10 -17.09
N PHE A 165 23.71 -37.01 -16.90
CA PHE A 165 22.98 -36.74 -15.66
C PHE A 165 21.90 -37.78 -15.37
N CYS A 166 21.13 -38.17 -16.40
CA CYS A 166 20.03 -39.12 -16.26
C CYS A 166 20.49 -40.58 -16.07
N ALA A 167 21.71 -40.92 -16.47
CA ALA A 167 22.27 -42.26 -16.33
C ALA A 167 22.30 -42.70 -14.86
N GLY A 168 21.80 -43.90 -14.57
CA GLY A 168 21.77 -44.45 -13.21
C GLY A 168 20.64 -43.92 -12.31
N CYS A 169 19.77 -43.01 -12.79
CA CYS A 169 18.56 -42.60 -12.05
C CYS A 169 17.44 -43.64 -12.17
N ASP A 170 16.69 -43.89 -11.10
CA ASP A 170 15.40 -44.59 -11.18
C ASP A 170 14.31 -43.66 -11.74
N GLU A 171 14.29 -42.42 -11.26
CA GLU A 171 13.36 -41.38 -11.67
C GLU A 171 14.06 -40.04 -11.93
N VAL A 172 13.57 -39.29 -12.90
CA VAL A 172 13.91 -37.89 -13.14
C VAL A 172 12.64 -37.04 -13.08
N LEU A 173 12.58 -36.14 -12.11
CA LEU A 173 11.53 -35.14 -11.94
C LEU A 173 11.92 -33.84 -12.63
N VAL A 174 11.15 -33.40 -13.63
CA VAL A 174 11.34 -32.13 -14.32
C VAL A 174 10.48 -31.05 -13.66
N ILE A 175 11.13 -30.04 -13.08
CA ILE A 175 10.50 -28.87 -12.48
C ILE A 175 10.73 -27.69 -13.42
N GLU A 176 9.69 -27.30 -14.16
CA GLU A 176 9.73 -26.14 -15.04
C GLU A 176 8.44 -25.32 -14.94
N GLU A 177 8.51 -24.03 -15.25
CA GLU A 177 7.36 -23.13 -15.22
C GLU A 177 6.54 -23.22 -16.50
N LYS A 178 5.22 -23.00 -16.38
CA LYS A 178 4.27 -22.98 -17.51
C LYS A 178 4.20 -24.34 -18.22
N ARG A 179 4.06 -24.37 -19.55
CA ARG A 179 3.97 -25.62 -20.32
C ARG A 179 5.28 -26.42 -20.30
N ALA A 180 5.20 -27.72 -20.54
CA ALA A 180 6.38 -28.57 -20.72
C ALA A 180 7.23 -28.14 -21.93
N LEU A 181 8.51 -27.86 -21.70
CA LEU A 181 9.51 -27.55 -22.73
C LEU A 181 10.76 -28.40 -22.53
N ILE A 182 11.30 -28.42 -21.32
CA ILE A 182 12.45 -29.25 -20.94
C ILE A 182 12.00 -30.72 -20.86
N GLU A 183 10.85 -30.99 -20.24
CA GLU A 183 10.34 -32.35 -20.07
C GLU A 183 10.15 -33.07 -21.41
N SER A 184 9.57 -32.38 -22.41
CA SER A 184 9.34 -32.94 -23.74
C SER A 184 10.65 -33.27 -24.47
N GLN A 185 11.61 -32.34 -24.44
CA GLN A 185 12.94 -32.56 -25.04
C GLN A 185 13.69 -33.69 -24.35
N LEU A 186 13.62 -33.76 -23.02
CA LEU A 186 14.30 -34.79 -22.24
C LEU A 186 13.72 -36.18 -22.54
N LYS A 187 12.39 -36.30 -22.61
CA LYS A 187 11.72 -37.55 -23.02
C LYS A 187 12.16 -37.99 -24.41
N GLU A 188 12.29 -37.07 -25.36
CA GLU A 188 12.79 -37.36 -26.71
C GLU A 188 14.25 -37.83 -26.69
N ILE A 189 15.14 -37.14 -25.96
CA ILE A 189 16.57 -37.46 -25.84
C ILE A 189 16.81 -38.85 -25.25
N LEU A 190 15.99 -39.25 -24.27
CA LEU A 190 16.08 -40.52 -23.55
C LEU A 190 15.30 -41.66 -24.21
N TYR A 191 14.45 -41.37 -25.22
CA TYR A 191 13.54 -42.37 -25.79
C TYR A 191 14.28 -43.58 -26.37
N ALA A 192 15.42 -43.34 -27.03
CA ALA A 192 16.20 -44.37 -27.70
C ALA A 192 17.17 -45.15 -26.78
N LEU A 193 17.20 -44.88 -25.48
CA LEU A 193 18.09 -45.59 -24.54
C LEU A 193 17.44 -46.90 -24.06
N ASP A 194 18.24 -47.97 -24.01
CA ASP A 194 17.80 -49.30 -23.53
C ASP A 194 17.37 -49.27 -22.06
N VAL A 195 18.18 -48.62 -21.22
CA VAL A 195 17.88 -48.37 -19.81
C VAL A 195 17.67 -46.88 -19.64
N ARG A 196 16.42 -46.50 -19.38
CA ARG A 196 16.01 -45.11 -19.20
C ARG A 196 15.30 -44.91 -17.87
N PRO A 197 15.54 -43.77 -17.18
CA PRO A 197 14.79 -43.45 -15.98
C PRO A 197 13.33 -43.18 -16.32
N ARG A 198 12.48 -43.28 -15.31
CA ARG A 198 11.12 -42.73 -15.41
C ARG A 198 11.18 -41.21 -15.41
N VAL A 199 10.61 -40.54 -16.42
CA VAL A 199 10.53 -39.07 -16.45
C VAL A 199 9.15 -38.61 -16.00
N THR A 200 9.10 -37.83 -14.92
CA THR A 200 7.90 -37.16 -14.41
C THR A 200 8.10 -35.65 -14.43
N GLY A 201 7.01 -34.88 -14.32
CA GLY A 201 7.10 -33.42 -14.34
C GLY A 201 5.72 -32.80 -14.21
N LYS A 202 5.13 -32.37 -15.34
CA LYS A 202 3.74 -31.89 -15.36
C LYS A 202 2.75 -32.94 -14.91
N ARG A 203 3.06 -34.19 -15.26
CA ARG A 203 2.30 -35.36 -14.85
C ARG A 203 3.19 -36.38 -14.17
N ASP A 204 2.61 -37.14 -13.26
CA ASP A 204 3.25 -38.28 -12.63
C ASP A 204 3.15 -39.55 -13.49
N GLU A 205 3.58 -40.68 -12.95
CA GLU A 205 3.56 -41.98 -13.62
C GLU A 205 2.16 -42.56 -13.83
N ARG A 206 1.13 -41.98 -13.21
CA ARG A 206 -0.27 -42.36 -13.32
C ARG A 206 -1.05 -41.37 -14.19
N ASP A 207 -0.34 -40.49 -14.89
CA ASP A 207 -0.88 -39.37 -15.68
C ASP A 207 -1.60 -38.29 -14.84
N ALA A 208 -1.46 -38.32 -13.51
CA ALA A 208 -2.06 -37.31 -12.63
C ALA A 208 -1.23 -36.00 -12.65
N PRO A 209 -1.87 -34.82 -12.54
CA PRO A 209 -1.15 -33.55 -12.44
C PRO A 209 -0.17 -33.52 -11.25
N LEU A 210 1.06 -33.06 -11.48
CA LEU A 210 2.13 -33.03 -10.48
C LEU A 210 2.75 -31.64 -10.33
N VAL A 211 3.51 -31.17 -11.31
CA VAL A 211 4.03 -29.78 -11.35
C VAL A 211 3.05 -28.90 -12.15
N PRO A 212 2.43 -27.86 -11.56
CA PRO A 212 1.42 -27.06 -12.25
C PRO A 212 1.90 -26.40 -13.56
N GLU A 213 0.98 -26.29 -14.52
CA GLU A 213 1.18 -25.56 -15.78
C GLU A 213 0.70 -24.11 -15.71
N ALA A 214 -0.09 -23.77 -14.70
CA ALA A 214 -0.63 -22.44 -14.45
C ALA A 214 -0.21 -21.93 -13.07
N GLY A 215 -0.21 -20.60 -12.90
CA GLY A 215 0.24 -19.94 -11.67
C GLY A 215 1.76 -19.77 -11.57
N GLU A 216 2.22 -19.52 -10.35
CA GLU A 216 3.62 -19.40 -9.94
C GLU A 216 4.00 -20.66 -9.13
N LEU A 217 5.22 -21.17 -9.32
CA LEU A 217 5.78 -22.22 -8.47
C LEU A 217 6.31 -21.59 -7.17
N SER A 218 6.13 -22.26 -6.03
CA SER A 218 6.66 -21.80 -4.74
C SER A 218 7.52 -22.88 -4.09
N PRO A 219 8.53 -22.51 -3.27
CA PRO A 219 9.35 -23.48 -2.54
C PRO A 219 8.52 -24.47 -1.71
N ALA A 220 7.48 -24.00 -1.00
CA ALA A 220 6.61 -24.88 -0.21
C ALA A 220 5.84 -25.91 -1.07
N MET A 221 5.39 -25.50 -2.26
CA MET A 221 4.74 -26.41 -3.21
C MET A 221 5.72 -27.45 -3.74
N LEU A 222 6.93 -27.02 -4.13
CA LEU A 222 7.96 -27.93 -4.61
C LEU A 222 8.46 -28.86 -3.50
N ALA A 223 8.53 -28.39 -2.25
CA ALA A 223 8.87 -29.20 -1.09
C ALA A 223 7.86 -30.33 -0.88
N ARG A 224 6.55 -30.06 -1.01
CA ARG A 224 5.51 -31.10 -1.00
C ARG A 224 5.71 -32.13 -2.11
N ILE A 225 5.94 -31.67 -3.34
CA ILE A 225 6.14 -32.55 -4.50
C ILE A 225 7.37 -33.43 -4.29
N ILE A 226 8.53 -32.83 -3.99
CA ILE A 226 9.80 -33.53 -3.78
C ILE A 226 9.67 -34.52 -2.62
N ALA A 227 9.07 -34.09 -1.51
CA ALA A 227 8.87 -34.96 -0.36
C ALA A 227 8.01 -36.19 -0.68
N ALA A 228 6.89 -35.98 -1.40
CA ALA A 228 6.05 -37.07 -1.84
C ALA A 228 6.80 -38.04 -2.78
N ARG A 229 7.69 -37.55 -3.66
CA ARG A 229 8.53 -38.42 -4.50
C ARG A 229 9.52 -39.21 -3.65
N LEU A 230 10.21 -38.57 -2.71
CA LEU A 230 11.18 -39.22 -1.82
C LEU A 230 10.53 -40.30 -0.93
N GLN A 231 9.31 -40.05 -0.43
CA GLN A 231 8.56 -41.00 0.41
C GLN A 231 8.22 -42.31 -0.30
N ARG A 232 8.10 -42.32 -1.63
CA ARG A 232 7.85 -43.56 -2.40
C ARG A 232 8.97 -44.58 -2.27
N TRP A 233 10.17 -44.10 -1.98
CA TRP A 233 11.36 -44.91 -1.81
C TRP A 233 11.63 -45.24 -0.33
N GLY A 234 10.70 -44.89 0.57
CA GLY A 234 10.79 -45.11 2.01
C GLY A 234 11.13 -46.56 2.35
N SER A 235 11.94 -46.76 3.39
CA SER A 235 12.39 -48.06 3.94
C SER A 235 12.90 -49.09 2.91
N ALA A 236 13.17 -48.70 1.66
CA ALA A 236 13.83 -49.58 0.71
C ALA A 236 15.18 -49.98 1.31
N GLN A 237 15.52 -51.27 1.25
CA GLN A 237 16.82 -51.78 1.71
C GLN A 237 17.91 -50.87 1.17
N SER A 238 18.73 -50.33 2.07
CA SER A 238 19.86 -49.48 1.71
C SER A 238 20.69 -50.18 0.64
N ASP A 239 20.62 -49.68 -0.59
CA ASP A 239 21.38 -50.18 -1.72
C ASP A 239 22.33 -49.09 -2.23
N ALA A 240 23.04 -49.40 -3.32
CA ALA A 240 23.99 -48.48 -3.93
C ALA A 240 23.36 -47.14 -4.38
N ARG A 241 22.02 -47.04 -4.49
CA ARG A 241 21.31 -45.83 -4.94
C ARG A 241 20.93 -44.90 -3.80
N GLY A 242 21.03 -45.32 -2.54
CA GLY A 242 20.73 -44.49 -1.36
C GLY A 242 19.41 -44.83 -0.65
N THR A 243 19.24 -44.31 0.57
CA THR A 243 18.06 -44.55 1.42
C THR A 243 17.69 -43.31 2.23
N THR A 244 16.39 -43.11 2.51
CA THR A 244 15.90 -42.09 3.43
C THR A 244 15.76 -42.67 4.83
N ASP A 245 16.34 -42.03 5.85
CA ASP A 245 16.21 -42.47 7.23
C ASP A 245 14.99 -41.87 7.95
N ALA A 246 14.65 -42.44 9.10
CA ALA A 246 13.52 -42.00 9.92
C ALA A 246 13.66 -40.54 10.38
N GLU A 247 14.89 -40.05 10.58
CA GLU A 247 15.15 -38.67 10.97
C GLU A 247 14.78 -37.67 9.87
N LEU A 248 15.24 -37.89 8.63
CA LEU A 248 14.86 -37.04 7.51
C LEU A 248 13.35 -37.10 7.26
N GLN A 249 12.75 -38.29 7.31
CA GLN A 249 11.30 -38.45 7.15
C GLN A 249 10.52 -37.67 8.23
N GLY A 250 10.99 -37.69 9.48
CA GLY A 250 10.43 -36.89 10.58
C GLY A 250 10.50 -35.39 10.31
N ARG A 251 11.69 -34.89 9.91
CA ARG A 251 11.89 -33.46 9.57
C ARG A 251 11.01 -33.01 8.41
N MET A 252 10.91 -33.82 7.35
CA MET A 252 10.03 -33.54 6.22
C MET A 252 8.57 -33.49 6.66
N ALA A 253 8.10 -34.49 7.41
CA ALA A 253 6.72 -34.53 7.89
C ALA A 253 6.37 -33.31 8.78
N GLU A 254 7.28 -32.92 9.68
CA GLU A 254 7.12 -31.72 10.51
C GLU A 254 7.00 -30.46 9.65
N ARG A 255 7.91 -30.27 8.69
CA ARG A 255 7.90 -29.09 7.83
C ARG A 255 6.65 -29.00 6.96
N LEU A 256 6.20 -30.13 6.40
CA LEU A 256 4.99 -30.18 5.60
C LEU A 256 3.74 -29.85 6.44
N SER A 257 3.67 -30.37 7.67
CA SER A 257 2.59 -30.04 8.62
C SER A 257 2.55 -28.54 8.93
N GLN A 258 3.70 -27.87 9.06
CA GLN A 258 3.77 -26.41 9.23
C GLN A 258 3.19 -25.67 8.02
N PHE A 259 3.51 -26.09 6.79
CA PHE A 259 2.95 -25.48 5.58
C PHE A 259 1.43 -25.62 5.52
N GLU A 260 0.92 -26.83 5.76
CA GLU A 260 -0.52 -27.09 5.72
C GLU A 260 -1.27 -26.32 6.82
N SER A 261 -0.72 -26.27 8.03
CA SER A 261 -1.28 -25.50 9.14
C SER A 261 -1.37 -24.02 8.78
N ARG A 262 -0.31 -23.47 8.16
CA ARG A 262 -0.29 -22.07 7.73
C ARG A 262 -1.32 -21.79 6.64
N GLU A 263 -1.37 -22.62 5.59
CA GLU A 263 -2.37 -22.49 4.51
C GLU A 263 -3.80 -22.57 5.04
N ARG A 264 -4.11 -23.49 5.98
CA ARG A 264 -5.42 -23.61 6.63
C ARG A 264 -5.76 -22.43 7.55
N GLY A 265 -4.77 -21.84 8.22
CA GLY A 265 -4.97 -20.63 9.02
C GLY A 265 -5.33 -19.42 8.16
N LEU A 266 -4.73 -19.32 6.97
CA LEU A 266 -4.93 -18.20 6.04
C LEU A 266 -6.30 -18.18 5.36
N THR A 267 -6.95 -19.32 5.17
CA THR A 267 -8.32 -19.35 4.65
C THR A 267 -9.35 -18.82 5.65
N LYS A 268 -9.00 -18.82 6.95
CA LYS A 268 -9.83 -18.26 8.03
C LYS A 268 -9.48 -16.81 8.35
N LEU A 269 -8.35 -16.30 7.85
CA LEU A 269 -7.90 -14.95 8.10
C LEU A 269 -8.86 -13.95 7.45
N THR A 270 -9.54 -13.16 8.29
CA THR A 270 -10.31 -12.01 7.82
C THR A 270 -9.41 -10.78 7.91
N VAL A 271 -8.93 -10.30 6.77
CA VAL A 271 -8.13 -9.07 6.72
C VAL A 271 -9.09 -7.89 6.88
N PRO A 272 -8.99 -7.08 7.96
CA PRO A 272 -9.97 -6.05 8.24
C PRO A 272 -9.89 -4.88 7.25
N ILE A 273 -8.70 -4.59 6.72
CA ILE A 273 -8.45 -3.58 5.69
C ILE A 273 -7.27 -4.02 4.82
N GLU A 274 -7.36 -3.80 3.52
CA GLU A 274 -6.23 -3.96 2.61
C GLU A 274 -5.77 -2.61 2.03
N ARG A 275 -4.45 -2.45 1.86
CA ARG A 275 -3.89 -1.31 1.12
C ARG A 275 -3.88 -1.61 -0.38
N ILE A 276 -5.02 -1.40 -1.01
CA ILE A 276 -5.11 -1.45 -2.47
C ILE A 276 -4.37 -0.23 -3.09
N PRO A 277 -3.74 -0.41 -4.27
CA PRO A 277 -3.22 0.71 -5.07
C PRO A 277 -4.26 1.81 -5.25
N TYR A 278 -3.85 3.08 -5.16
CA TYR A 278 -4.79 4.21 -5.22
C TYR A 278 -4.18 5.50 -5.80
N PHE A 279 -5.02 6.36 -6.38
CA PHE A 279 -4.58 7.67 -6.87
C PHE A 279 -4.31 8.68 -5.76
N CYS A 280 -3.22 9.43 -5.93
CA CYS A 280 -3.00 10.63 -5.15
C CYS A 280 -3.92 11.76 -5.62
N SER A 281 -4.36 12.61 -4.69
CA SER A 281 -4.94 13.92 -5.00
C SER A 281 -4.01 14.71 -5.94
N GLY A 282 -4.57 15.22 -7.04
CA GLY A 282 -3.85 15.89 -8.13
C GLY A 282 -3.22 14.96 -9.18
N CYS A 283 -3.54 13.66 -9.20
CA CYS A 283 -3.11 12.77 -10.29
C CYS A 283 -3.90 13.05 -11.59
N PRO A 284 -3.26 13.22 -12.76
CA PRO A 284 -3.96 13.44 -14.03
C PRO A 284 -4.96 12.33 -14.34
N HIS A 285 -4.56 11.09 -14.10
CA HIS A 285 -5.37 9.93 -14.36
C HIS A 285 -6.57 9.78 -13.43
N ASN A 286 -6.61 10.46 -12.27
CA ASN A 286 -7.80 10.46 -11.39
C ASN A 286 -8.99 11.18 -12.04
N THR A 287 -8.72 12.11 -12.93
CA THR A 287 -9.76 12.87 -13.64
C THR A 287 -9.93 12.35 -15.06
N SER A 288 -8.84 12.05 -15.77
CA SER A 288 -8.89 11.72 -17.20
C SER A 288 -9.54 10.38 -17.55
N THR A 289 -9.68 9.47 -16.59
CA THR A 289 -10.33 8.16 -16.78
C THR A 289 -11.82 8.17 -16.43
N ARG A 290 -12.33 9.24 -15.81
CA ARG A 290 -13.77 9.43 -15.61
C ARG A 290 -14.34 9.78 -16.97
N VAL A 291 -15.26 8.97 -17.47
CA VAL A 291 -15.89 9.18 -18.78
C VAL A 291 -17.33 9.68 -18.59
N PRO A 292 -17.86 10.50 -19.52
CA PRO A 292 -19.24 10.97 -19.43
C PRO A 292 -20.24 9.81 -19.39
N GLU A 293 -21.36 10.00 -18.69
CA GLU A 293 -22.46 9.04 -18.61
C GLU A 293 -22.86 8.50 -20.00
N GLY A 294 -23.08 7.18 -20.09
CA GLY A 294 -23.37 6.49 -21.34
C GLY A 294 -22.13 6.15 -22.21
N SER A 295 -20.93 6.56 -21.81
CA SER A 295 -19.67 6.18 -22.49
C SER A 295 -19.12 4.86 -21.95
N ARG A 296 -18.33 4.13 -22.76
CA ARG A 296 -17.63 2.89 -22.36
C ARG A 296 -16.13 3.07 -22.45
N ALA A 297 -15.41 2.65 -21.41
CA ALA A 297 -13.95 2.61 -21.37
C ALA A 297 -13.48 1.15 -21.25
N ASN A 298 -12.42 0.78 -21.99
CA ASN A 298 -11.79 -0.54 -21.93
C ASN A 298 -10.34 -0.41 -21.45
N ALA A 299 -9.81 -1.47 -20.84
CA ALA A 299 -8.46 -1.49 -20.30
C ALA A 299 -7.44 -2.08 -21.30
N GLY A 300 -6.27 -1.46 -21.41
CA GLY A 300 -5.06 -2.06 -21.97
C GLY A 300 -4.18 -2.72 -20.89
N ILE A 301 -2.95 -3.10 -21.25
CA ILE A 301 -1.96 -3.62 -20.29
C ILE A 301 -1.46 -2.52 -19.34
N GLY A 302 -0.92 -2.92 -18.19
CA GLY A 302 -0.39 -2.02 -17.18
C GLY A 302 -1.50 -1.43 -16.30
N CYS A 303 -1.41 -0.15 -15.97
CA CYS A 303 -2.36 0.46 -15.05
C CYS A 303 -3.80 0.59 -15.54
N HIS A 304 -4.02 0.51 -16.85
CA HIS A 304 -5.35 0.52 -17.44
C HIS A 304 -6.22 -0.65 -16.93
N TYR A 305 -5.62 -1.80 -16.58
CA TYR A 305 -6.35 -2.96 -16.03
C TYR A 305 -7.02 -2.63 -14.68
N MET A 306 -6.42 -1.76 -13.87
CA MET A 306 -6.99 -1.36 -12.57
C MET A 306 -8.26 -0.50 -12.69
N ALA A 307 -8.47 0.15 -13.84
CA ALA A 307 -9.69 0.91 -14.10
C ALA A 307 -10.95 0.01 -14.18
N GLN A 308 -10.80 -1.33 -14.25
CA GLN A 308 -11.93 -2.25 -14.32
C GLN A 308 -12.60 -2.54 -12.96
N TRP A 309 -11.88 -2.44 -11.84
CA TRP A 309 -12.40 -2.80 -10.51
C TRP A 309 -12.47 -1.61 -9.52
N MET A 310 -12.17 -0.40 -9.98
CA MET A 310 -12.26 0.83 -9.17
C MET A 310 -13.26 1.78 -9.83
N ASP A 311 -14.37 2.09 -9.15
CA ASP A 311 -15.36 3.09 -9.61
C ASP A 311 -14.78 4.49 -9.85
N ASP A 312 -13.54 4.72 -9.39
CA ASP A 312 -12.68 5.83 -9.74
C ASP A 312 -11.22 5.35 -9.75
N ALA A 313 -10.60 5.46 -10.92
CA ALA A 313 -9.39 4.80 -11.45
C ALA A 313 -8.06 4.83 -10.64
N VAL A 314 -6.98 4.21 -11.21
CA VAL A 314 -5.52 4.25 -10.84
C VAL A 314 -4.57 4.21 -12.08
N ALA A 315 -3.31 4.69 -11.94
CA ALA A 315 -2.23 4.75 -12.95
C ALA A 315 -0.84 4.46 -12.34
N MET A 316 -0.03 3.75 -13.11
CA MET A 316 1.36 3.32 -12.85
C MET A 316 2.25 3.83 -13.97
N THR A 317 3.03 4.85 -13.67
CA THR A 317 4.46 4.96 -14.00
C THR A 317 5.00 6.15 -13.22
N GLY A 318 6.11 5.96 -12.52
CA GLY A 318 6.88 7.09 -12.00
C GLY A 318 7.36 7.98 -13.14
N GLY A 319 7.96 9.14 -12.81
CA GLY A 319 8.57 10.04 -13.79
C GLY A 319 9.79 9.42 -14.47
N GLN A 320 9.57 8.39 -15.29
CA GLN A 320 10.53 7.87 -16.24
C GLN A 320 10.59 8.87 -17.38
N ARG A 321 11.80 9.24 -17.78
CA ARG A 321 11.97 9.94 -19.04
C ARG A 321 11.71 8.91 -20.13
N HIS A 322 10.86 9.23 -21.08
CA HIS A 322 10.86 8.48 -22.32
C HIS A 322 12.23 8.68 -22.99
N ASP A 323 12.76 7.64 -23.63
CA ASP A 323 13.95 7.80 -24.45
C ASP A 323 13.56 8.58 -25.72
N GLY A 324 14.27 9.68 -25.99
CA GLY A 324 14.04 10.56 -27.14
C GLY A 324 13.27 11.85 -26.82
N SER A 325 12.69 12.48 -27.85
CA SER A 325 12.10 13.83 -27.80
C SER A 325 10.61 13.82 -28.15
N LEU A 326 9.79 13.02 -27.45
CA LEU A 326 8.33 13.11 -27.49
C LEU A 326 7.86 14.29 -26.63
N THR A 327 7.58 15.42 -27.28
CA THR A 327 6.95 16.61 -26.68
C THR A 327 5.45 16.66 -27.03
N PRO A 328 4.62 17.38 -26.26
CA PRO A 328 3.17 17.48 -26.54
C PRO A 328 2.83 17.89 -27.97
N ASP A 329 3.57 18.85 -28.55
CA ASP A 329 3.42 19.29 -29.94
C ASP A 329 3.73 18.19 -30.95
N ARG A 330 4.74 17.34 -30.69
CA ARG A 330 5.08 16.22 -31.58
C ARG A 330 4.06 15.10 -31.50
N ILE A 331 3.46 14.86 -30.33
CA ILE A 331 2.34 13.92 -30.20
C ILE A 331 1.15 14.45 -31.01
N VAL A 332 0.79 15.72 -30.85
CA VAL A 332 -0.29 16.36 -31.63
C VAL A 332 0.00 16.26 -33.13
N ALA A 333 1.21 16.60 -33.57
CA ALA A 333 1.60 16.54 -34.97
C ALA A 333 1.54 15.12 -35.54
N GLN A 334 2.00 14.12 -34.79
CA GLN A 334 1.92 12.71 -35.18
C GLN A 334 0.46 12.26 -35.34
N VAL A 335 -0.37 12.52 -34.34
CA VAL A 335 -1.79 12.13 -34.35
C VAL A 335 -2.55 12.79 -35.49
N MET A 336 -2.27 14.06 -35.77
CA MET A 336 -2.85 14.76 -36.92
C MET A 336 -2.35 14.19 -38.25
N ALA A 337 -1.07 13.80 -38.36
CA ALA A 337 -0.51 13.15 -39.54
C ALA A 337 -1.11 11.75 -39.80
N GLU A 338 -1.56 11.06 -38.74
CA GLU A 338 -2.31 9.81 -38.82
C GLU A 338 -3.79 10.01 -39.25
N GLY A 339 -4.22 11.26 -39.47
CA GLY A 339 -5.53 11.59 -40.05
C GLY A 339 -6.60 12.01 -39.03
N VAL A 340 -6.24 12.21 -37.76
CA VAL A 340 -7.18 12.70 -36.74
C VAL A 340 -7.43 14.20 -36.92
N THR A 341 -8.68 14.56 -37.19
CA THR A 341 -9.07 15.96 -37.47
C THR A 341 -9.51 16.74 -36.24
N ARG A 342 -9.89 16.05 -35.15
CA ARG A 342 -10.29 16.67 -33.88
C ARG A 342 -9.30 16.30 -32.78
N VAL A 343 -8.40 17.23 -32.48
CA VAL A 343 -7.42 17.10 -31.39
C VAL A 343 -7.62 18.23 -30.39
N VAL A 344 -7.62 17.91 -29.09
CA VAL A 344 -7.76 18.88 -28.00
C VAL A 344 -6.69 18.62 -26.96
N VAL A 345 -6.09 19.68 -26.41
CA VAL A 345 -5.13 19.59 -25.31
C VAL A 345 -5.79 20.04 -24.01
N VAL A 346 -5.62 19.26 -22.94
CA VAL A 346 -6.10 19.61 -21.60
C VAL A 346 -4.91 19.64 -20.64
N THR A 347 -4.78 20.70 -19.85
CA THR A 347 -3.69 20.86 -18.88
C THR A 347 -4.12 21.63 -17.63
N ASP A 348 -3.40 21.47 -16.52
CA ASP A 348 -3.56 22.28 -15.31
C ASP A 348 -2.90 23.66 -15.40
N GLU A 349 -2.14 23.91 -16.46
CA GLU A 349 -1.38 25.15 -16.68
C GLU A 349 -1.49 25.62 -18.15
N PRO A 350 -2.68 26.04 -18.65
CA PRO A 350 -2.88 26.40 -20.06
C PRO A 350 -1.92 27.46 -20.56
N ASP A 351 -1.63 28.45 -19.72
CA ASP A 351 -0.77 29.60 -20.04
C ASP A 351 0.72 29.24 -20.17
N LYS A 352 1.13 28.00 -19.85
CA LYS A 352 2.54 27.58 -20.02
C LYS A 352 2.94 27.44 -21.48
N TYR A 353 1.96 27.32 -22.38
CA TYR A 353 2.20 27.17 -23.81
C TYR A 353 2.20 28.54 -24.48
N PRO A 354 3.32 28.95 -25.11
CA PRO A 354 3.36 30.21 -25.84
C PRO A 354 2.39 30.18 -27.04
N ALA A 355 1.96 31.35 -27.49
CA ALA A 355 1.16 31.47 -28.70
C ALA A 355 1.88 30.81 -29.89
N GLY A 356 1.16 29.95 -30.63
CA GLY A 356 1.71 29.19 -31.75
C GLY A 356 2.43 27.89 -31.39
N TYR A 357 2.47 27.49 -30.12
CA TYR A 357 3.03 26.19 -29.71
C TYR A 357 2.28 25.00 -30.34
N PHE A 358 0.95 25.09 -30.37
CA PHE A 358 0.08 24.13 -31.08
C PHE A 358 -0.52 24.77 -32.34
N PRO A 359 -0.91 23.99 -33.36
CA PRO A 359 -1.69 24.49 -34.49
C PRO A 359 -2.98 25.17 -34.01
N SER A 360 -3.44 26.21 -34.71
CA SER A 360 -4.64 26.96 -34.34
C SER A 360 -5.93 26.13 -34.29
N SER A 361 -5.94 24.95 -34.92
CA SER A 361 -7.02 23.97 -34.88
C SER A 361 -7.09 23.16 -33.57
N VAL A 362 -6.07 23.25 -32.71
CA VAL A 362 -5.95 22.46 -31.48
C VAL A 362 -6.15 23.37 -30.26
N PRO A 363 -7.38 23.44 -29.70
CA PRO A 363 -7.64 24.25 -28.53
C PRO A 363 -6.96 23.65 -27.30
N VAL A 364 -6.48 24.54 -26.42
CA VAL A 364 -5.93 24.19 -25.10
C VAL A 364 -6.94 24.60 -24.04
N HIS A 365 -7.39 23.65 -23.22
CA HIS A 365 -8.33 23.89 -22.13
C HIS A 365 -7.71 23.64 -20.77
N HIS A 366 -8.26 24.30 -19.75
CA HIS A 366 -7.91 23.98 -18.37
C HIS A 366 -8.52 22.62 -17.98
N ARG A 367 -7.89 21.87 -17.08
CA ARG A 367 -8.40 20.58 -16.61
C ARG A 367 -9.80 20.62 -16.01
N ASP A 368 -10.25 21.78 -15.53
CA ASP A 368 -11.60 21.96 -14.98
C ASP A 368 -12.68 21.87 -16.07
N ASP A 369 -12.32 22.06 -17.34
CA ASP A 369 -13.19 21.90 -18.50
C ASP A 369 -13.31 20.45 -18.99
N LEU A 370 -12.62 19.49 -18.34
CA LEU A 370 -12.45 18.15 -18.90
C LEU A 370 -13.77 17.42 -19.19
N ASP A 371 -14.77 17.49 -18.31
CA ASP A 371 -16.08 16.84 -18.54
C ASP A 371 -16.78 17.43 -19.77
N ARG A 372 -16.77 18.76 -19.91
CA ARG A 372 -17.32 19.46 -21.08
C ARG A 372 -16.59 19.02 -22.35
N VAL A 373 -15.25 19.04 -22.34
CA VAL A 373 -14.42 18.61 -23.48
C VAL A 373 -14.72 17.15 -23.84
N GLN A 374 -14.78 16.24 -22.87
CA GLN A 374 -15.08 14.83 -23.13
C GLN A 374 -16.49 14.64 -23.73
N ARG A 375 -17.50 15.38 -23.29
CA ARG A 375 -18.84 15.37 -23.88
C ARG A 375 -18.83 15.87 -25.33
N GLU A 376 -18.13 16.97 -25.61
CA GLU A 376 -17.95 17.48 -26.97
C GLU A 376 -17.24 16.46 -27.88
N LEU A 377 -16.20 15.80 -27.38
CA LEU A 377 -15.48 14.76 -28.13
C LEU A 377 -16.34 13.50 -28.34
N ARG A 378 -17.18 13.12 -27.38
CA ARG A 378 -18.14 12.02 -27.51
C ARG A 378 -19.16 12.26 -28.63
N GLU A 379 -19.59 13.50 -28.80
CA GLU A 379 -20.56 13.89 -29.83
C GLU A 379 -19.94 14.05 -31.23
N PHE A 380 -18.61 14.13 -31.31
CA PHE A 380 -17.89 14.23 -32.57
C PHE A 380 -18.00 12.92 -33.38
N ARG A 381 -18.45 13.03 -34.64
CA ARG A 381 -18.52 11.89 -35.57
C ARG A 381 -17.15 11.64 -36.20
N GLY A 382 -16.41 10.65 -35.69
CA GLY A 382 -15.12 10.23 -36.21
C GLY A 382 -14.14 9.89 -35.08
N VAL A 383 -12.86 9.78 -35.41
CA VAL A 383 -11.80 9.63 -34.40
C VAL A 383 -11.44 11.03 -33.88
N SER A 384 -11.50 11.20 -32.56
CA SER A 384 -11.01 12.39 -31.86
C SER A 384 -9.98 12.02 -30.81
N VAL A 385 -9.02 12.91 -30.55
CA VAL A 385 -7.97 12.70 -29.55
C VAL A 385 -7.95 13.82 -28.52
N LEU A 386 -7.87 13.42 -27.26
CA LEU A 386 -7.61 14.29 -26.12
C LEU A 386 -6.20 14.03 -25.61
N LEU A 387 -5.32 15.03 -25.69
CA LEU A 387 -3.99 14.99 -25.08
C LEU A 387 -4.06 15.63 -23.69
N TYR A 388 -3.94 14.84 -22.63
CA TYR A 388 -3.92 15.32 -21.26
C TYR A 388 -2.48 15.51 -20.78
N ASP A 389 -2.05 16.77 -20.63
CA ASP A 389 -0.69 17.10 -20.21
C ASP A 389 -0.66 17.70 -18.79
N GLN A 390 -0.18 16.88 -17.85
CA GLN A 390 0.05 17.31 -16.47
C GLN A 390 1.13 16.43 -15.84
N THR A 391 2.07 17.08 -15.14
CA THR A 391 3.09 16.33 -14.37
C THR A 391 2.44 15.62 -13.19
N CYS A 392 2.77 14.33 -13.00
CA CYS A 392 2.32 13.52 -11.87
C CYS A 392 2.53 14.22 -10.52
N ALA A 393 1.53 14.21 -9.64
CA ALA A 393 1.59 14.85 -8.32
C ALA A 393 2.77 14.36 -7.45
N ALA A 394 3.09 13.06 -7.51
CA ALA A 394 4.23 12.50 -6.77
C ALA A 394 5.57 13.07 -7.27
N GLU A 395 5.71 13.25 -8.59
CA GLU A 395 6.90 13.82 -9.21
C GLU A 395 6.98 15.33 -8.95
N LYS A 396 5.86 16.09 -9.03
CA LYS A 396 5.82 17.51 -8.61
C LYS A 396 6.34 17.68 -7.18
N ARG A 397 5.89 16.84 -6.22
CA ARG A 397 6.40 16.86 -4.83
C ARG A 397 7.89 16.53 -4.75
N ARG A 398 8.36 15.50 -5.46
CA ARG A 398 9.79 15.11 -5.47
C ARG A 398 10.67 16.23 -6.00
N ARG A 399 10.27 16.86 -7.10
CA ARG A 399 10.99 18.00 -7.69
C ARG A 399 10.96 19.22 -6.78
N ARG A 400 9.83 19.55 -6.14
CA ARG A 400 9.75 20.63 -5.13
C ARG A 400 10.74 20.43 -3.98
N LYS A 401 10.83 19.21 -3.45
CA LYS A 401 11.83 18.87 -2.40
C LYS A 401 13.27 19.05 -2.86
N ARG A 402 13.55 18.86 -4.16
CA ARG A 402 14.87 19.04 -4.79
C ARG A 402 15.11 20.46 -5.31
N GLY A 403 14.17 21.39 -5.12
CA GLY A 403 14.24 22.74 -5.68
C GLY A 403 14.06 22.82 -7.21
N ALA A 404 13.67 21.72 -7.86
CA ALA A 404 13.53 21.60 -9.31
C ALA A 404 12.08 21.83 -9.83
N PHE A 405 11.19 22.34 -8.98
CA PHE A 405 9.81 22.68 -9.34
C PHE A 405 9.27 23.77 -8.40
N PRO A 406 8.44 24.71 -8.86
CA PRO A 406 7.88 25.77 -8.02
C PRO A 406 7.12 25.19 -6.82
N ASP A 407 7.47 25.65 -5.62
CA ASP A 407 6.73 25.33 -4.40
C ASP A 407 5.74 26.46 -4.09
N PRO A 408 4.42 26.22 -4.16
CA PRO A 408 3.44 27.25 -3.84
C PRO A 408 3.61 27.72 -2.40
N ASP A 409 3.72 29.03 -2.21
CA ASP A 409 3.76 29.69 -0.90
C ASP A 409 2.35 29.82 -0.28
N ARG A 410 1.59 28.73 -0.38
CA ARG A 410 0.24 28.62 0.17
C ARG A 410 -0.01 27.22 0.72
N ARG A 411 -0.80 27.12 1.78
CA ARG A 411 -1.16 25.85 2.46
C ARG A 411 -2.64 25.79 2.75
N ALA A 412 -3.26 24.63 2.56
CA ALA A 412 -4.64 24.39 2.97
C ALA A 412 -4.66 24.05 4.46
N PHE A 413 -5.58 24.66 5.20
CA PHE A 413 -5.82 24.43 6.61
C PHE A 413 -7.32 24.32 6.86
N ILE A 414 -7.72 23.48 7.83
CA ILE A 414 -9.12 23.28 8.21
C ILE A 414 -9.29 23.77 9.64
N ASN A 415 -10.22 24.70 9.86
CA ASN A 415 -10.67 25.03 11.21
C ASN A 415 -11.57 23.89 11.73
N GLU A 416 -11.03 23.08 12.65
CA GLU A 416 -11.72 21.92 13.25
C GLU A 416 -13.03 22.31 13.93
N ALA A 417 -13.09 23.50 14.54
CA ALA A 417 -14.30 23.99 15.20
C ALA A 417 -15.42 24.26 14.19
N VAL A 418 -15.10 24.71 12.97
CA VAL A 418 -16.08 24.95 11.90
C VAL A 418 -16.41 23.67 11.12
N CYS A 419 -15.47 22.73 11.02
CA CYS A 419 -15.68 21.48 10.28
C CYS A 419 -16.89 20.67 10.82
N GLU A 420 -17.71 20.12 9.92
CA GLU A 420 -18.80 19.19 10.26
C GLU A 420 -18.44 17.71 10.04
N GLY A 421 -17.23 17.40 9.58
CA GLY A 421 -16.81 16.02 9.33
C GLY A 421 -17.49 15.35 8.12
N CYS A 422 -18.23 16.10 7.30
CA CYS A 422 -19.07 15.59 6.21
C CYS A 422 -18.36 14.79 5.11
N GLY A 423 -17.03 14.92 4.99
CA GLY A 423 -16.25 14.16 4.01
C GLY A 423 -16.31 14.68 2.57
N ASP A 424 -17.09 15.72 2.26
CA ASP A 424 -17.18 16.26 0.88
C ASP A 424 -15.82 16.70 0.32
N CYS A 425 -14.93 17.23 1.16
CA CYS A 425 -13.55 17.50 0.78
C CYS A 425 -12.76 16.26 0.35
N GLY A 426 -13.03 15.09 0.95
CA GLY A 426 -12.49 13.79 0.54
C GLY A 426 -13.06 13.35 -0.80
N VAL A 427 -14.38 13.42 -0.97
CA VAL A 427 -15.10 13.09 -2.21
C VAL A 427 -14.59 13.93 -3.40
N LYS A 428 -14.39 15.24 -3.21
CA LYS A 428 -13.94 16.14 -4.29
C LYS A 428 -12.46 15.99 -4.63
N SER A 429 -11.60 15.71 -3.65
CA SER A 429 -10.13 15.75 -3.83
C SER A 429 -9.47 14.40 -3.94
N ASN A 430 -10.15 13.36 -3.50
CA ASN A 430 -9.62 12.02 -3.37
C ASN A 430 -8.33 11.96 -2.51
N CYS A 431 -8.27 12.76 -1.44
CA CYS A 431 -7.03 13.06 -0.73
C CYS A 431 -6.93 12.35 0.63
N VAL A 432 -6.00 11.39 0.74
CA VAL A 432 -5.66 10.71 2.00
C VAL A 432 -4.94 11.62 3.02
N SER A 433 -4.49 12.82 2.62
CA SER A 433 -3.91 13.81 3.55
C SER A 433 -4.98 14.57 4.35
N ILE A 434 -6.26 14.34 4.09
CA ILE A 434 -7.38 14.85 4.89
C ILE A 434 -7.66 13.83 5.98
N GLU A 435 -7.03 13.95 7.13
CA GLU A 435 -7.12 12.96 8.19
C GLU A 435 -8.33 13.20 9.09
N PRO A 436 -8.95 12.12 9.63
CA PRO A 436 -9.94 12.26 10.68
C PRO A 436 -9.28 12.69 11.99
N VAL A 437 -9.95 13.59 12.71
CA VAL A 437 -9.55 14.00 14.06
C VAL A 437 -10.77 13.85 14.96
N GLU A 438 -10.63 13.08 16.04
CA GLU A 438 -11.65 13.00 17.06
C GLU A 438 -11.59 14.25 17.94
N THR A 439 -12.73 14.92 18.10
CA THR A 439 -12.89 16.12 18.91
C THR A 439 -14.08 15.93 19.84
N GLU A 440 -14.12 16.74 20.89
CA GLU A 440 -15.24 16.79 21.82
C GLU A 440 -16.55 17.14 21.09
N LEU A 441 -16.48 17.82 19.94
CA LEU A 441 -17.63 18.16 19.09
C LEU A 441 -17.94 17.09 18.03
N GLY A 442 -17.45 15.87 18.22
CA GLY A 442 -17.53 14.76 17.28
C GLY A 442 -16.39 14.76 16.25
N ARG A 443 -16.47 13.86 15.28
CA ARG A 443 -15.41 13.64 14.30
C ARG A 443 -15.25 14.80 13.32
N LYS A 444 -14.01 15.29 13.15
CA LYS A 444 -13.62 16.41 12.28
C LYS A 444 -12.56 15.98 11.26
N ARG A 445 -12.14 16.93 10.41
CA ARG A 445 -11.07 16.75 9.42
C ARG A 445 -9.92 17.72 9.70
N ALA A 446 -8.69 17.26 9.51
CA ALA A 446 -7.50 18.09 9.50
C ALA A 446 -6.64 17.79 8.28
N ILE A 447 -5.80 18.73 7.86
CA ILE A 447 -4.85 18.52 6.76
C ILE A 447 -3.50 18.14 7.35
N ASN A 448 -3.01 16.95 7.02
CA ASN A 448 -1.64 16.56 7.32
C ASN A 448 -0.66 17.36 6.43
N GLN A 449 0.03 18.31 7.04
CA GLN A 449 0.93 19.25 6.35
C GLN A 449 2.19 18.60 5.78
N SER A 450 2.56 17.41 6.28
CA SER A 450 3.77 16.67 5.88
C SER A 450 3.51 15.77 4.66
N SER A 451 2.29 15.22 4.54
CA SER A 451 1.89 14.35 3.42
C SER A 451 1.23 15.11 2.26
N CYS A 452 0.72 16.33 2.50
CA CYS A 452 0.00 17.14 1.51
C CYS A 452 0.80 17.41 0.21
N ASN A 453 0.17 17.15 -0.94
CA ASN A 453 0.75 17.40 -2.28
C ASN A 453 0.60 18.86 -2.76
N LYS A 454 -0.11 19.72 -2.02
CA LYS A 454 -0.43 21.11 -2.40
C LYS A 454 -1.13 21.22 -3.78
N ASP A 455 -2.08 20.32 -4.07
CA ASP A 455 -2.96 20.41 -5.26
C ASP A 455 -4.20 21.27 -5.01
N PHE A 456 -4.61 21.44 -3.74
CA PHE A 456 -5.73 22.28 -3.31
C PHE A 456 -7.13 21.88 -3.82
N SER A 457 -7.29 20.76 -4.54
CA SER A 457 -8.62 20.23 -4.91
C SER A 457 -9.55 19.99 -3.71
N CYS A 458 -9.01 19.77 -2.51
CA CYS A 458 -9.80 19.68 -1.27
C CYS A 458 -10.56 20.97 -0.93
N VAL A 459 -10.05 22.11 -1.39
CA VAL A 459 -10.72 23.41 -1.28
C VAL A 459 -11.97 23.45 -2.15
N ASN A 460 -12.15 22.57 -3.15
CA ASN A 460 -13.40 22.53 -3.93
C ASN A 460 -14.57 21.91 -3.15
N GLY A 461 -14.31 21.29 -1.99
CA GLY A 461 -15.37 20.82 -1.09
C GLY A 461 -16.22 21.99 -0.59
N PHE A 462 -17.54 21.81 -0.53
CA PHE A 462 -18.49 22.82 -0.08
C PHE A 462 -18.48 22.94 1.45
N CYS A 463 -17.44 23.57 1.96
CA CYS A 463 -17.21 23.74 3.38
C CYS A 463 -16.52 25.08 3.68
N PRO A 464 -17.07 25.90 4.60
CA PRO A 464 -16.49 27.18 4.99
C PRO A 464 -15.31 27.02 5.95
N SER A 465 -14.97 25.80 6.42
CA SER A 465 -13.86 25.56 7.35
C SER A 465 -12.48 25.70 6.71
N PHE A 466 -12.40 25.67 5.37
CA PHE A 466 -11.14 25.76 4.63
C PHE A 466 -10.59 27.18 4.62
N VAL A 467 -9.33 27.30 5.04
CA VAL A 467 -8.54 28.52 4.94
C VAL A 467 -7.27 28.20 4.16
N THR A 468 -6.89 29.08 3.23
CA THR A 468 -5.58 29.04 2.60
C THR A 468 -4.66 30.02 3.34
N LEU A 469 -3.56 29.49 3.86
CA LEU A 469 -2.53 30.25 4.56
C LEU A 469 -1.40 30.57 3.57
N GLU A 470 -1.18 31.84 3.25
CA GLU A 470 -0.07 32.33 2.43
C GLU A 470 1.09 32.77 3.33
N GLY A 471 2.34 32.49 2.94
CA GLY A 471 3.54 32.80 3.74
C GLY A 471 3.79 31.88 4.95
N ALA A 472 2.96 30.84 5.13
CA ALA A 472 3.01 29.95 6.29
C ALA A 472 4.07 28.85 6.16
N LYS A 473 5.06 28.86 7.06
CA LYS A 473 6.10 27.82 7.16
C LYS A 473 5.81 26.95 8.38
N PRO A 474 5.66 25.63 8.26
CA PRO A 474 5.45 24.76 9.42
C PRO A 474 6.60 24.93 10.42
N ARG A 475 6.26 25.07 11.69
CA ARG A 475 7.27 25.13 12.76
C ARG A 475 8.11 23.86 12.75
N ARG A 476 9.43 24.02 12.81
CA ARG A 476 10.37 22.90 12.99
C ARG A 476 10.47 22.57 14.49
N GLY A 477 10.45 21.29 14.84
CA GLY A 477 10.63 20.82 16.22
C GLY A 477 12.03 21.10 16.79
N ARG A 478 12.27 20.73 18.05
CA ARG A 478 13.56 20.89 18.77
C ARG A 478 14.67 19.93 18.30
N ALA A 479 14.79 19.70 16.99
CA ALA A 479 15.63 18.64 16.43
C ALA A 479 17.12 18.72 16.84
N GLY A 480 17.67 19.90 17.09
CA GLY A 480 19.09 20.07 17.44
C GLY A 480 19.46 19.62 18.87
N GLN A 481 18.59 19.85 19.85
CA GLN A 481 18.84 19.49 21.27
C GLN A 481 18.58 18.00 21.51
N VAL A 482 17.58 17.46 20.80
CA VAL A 482 17.12 16.07 20.86
C VAL A 482 18.17 15.07 20.33
N VAL A 483 19.07 15.47 19.42
CA VAL A 483 20.18 14.58 18.97
C VAL A 483 21.22 14.38 20.07
N ALA A 484 21.54 15.43 20.83
CA ALA A 484 22.51 15.36 21.92
C ALA A 484 21.97 14.52 23.09
N ASP A 485 20.69 14.67 23.42
CA ASP A 485 20.03 13.90 24.49
C ASP A 485 19.97 12.40 24.18
N ALA A 486 19.87 12.03 22.89
CA ALA A 486 19.85 10.63 22.45
C ALA A 486 21.16 9.90 22.72
N ALA A 487 22.30 10.58 22.52
CA ALA A 487 23.64 10.00 22.64
C ALA A 487 24.16 9.85 24.07
N GLN A 488 23.49 10.47 25.06
CA GLN A 488 23.94 10.52 26.45
C GLN A 488 23.47 9.34 27.32
N VAL A 489 22.59 8.46 26.80
CA VAL A 489 22.07 7.31 27.56
C VAL A 489 22.75 6.03 27.09
N ALA A 490 23.35 5.30 28.05
CA ALA A 490 23.92 3.99 27.79
C ALA A 490 22.82 3.00 27.40
N LEU A 491 22.92 2.40 26.21
CA LEU A 491 22.02 1.34 25.75
C LEU A 491 22.61 -0.03 26.11
N PRO A 492 21.78 -1.01 26.52
CA PRO A 492 22.25 -2.35 26.80
C PRO A 492 22.82 -3.01 25.53
N GLU A 493 23.81 -3.87 25.72
CA GLU A 493 24.38 -4.68 24.66
C GLU A 493 23.33 -5.68 24.13
N VAL A 494 23.27 -5.81 22.81
CA VAL A 494 22.29 -6.67 22.13
C VAL A 494 22.98 -7.92 21.64
N LYS A 495 22.52 -9.09 22.08
CA LYS A 495 22.93 -10.37 21.47
C LYS A 495 22.31 -10.47 20.07
N LEU A 496 23.14 -10.43 19.04
CA LEU A 496 22.68 -10.58 17.66
C LEU A 496 22.22 -12.02 17.39
N PRO A 497 21.18 -12.22 16.55
CA PRO A 497 20.80 -13.55 16.11
C PRO A 497 21.92 -14.27 15.36
N GLU A 498 22.02 -15.58 15.59
CA GLU A 498 22.88 -16.47 14.82
C GLU A 498 22.21 -16.84 13.48
N ILE A 499 22.97 -16.77 12.39
CA ILE A 499 22.46 -17.12 11.05
C ILE A 499 22.63 -18.62 10.85
N GLN A 500 21.52 -19.37 10.91
CA GLN A 500 21.47 -20.78 10.53
C GLN A 500 20.94 -20.89 9.09
N GLY A 501 21.86 -21.00 8.12
CA GLY A 501 21.53 -20.94 6.70
C GLY A 501 21.27 -19.51 6.24
N ALA A 502 20.02 -19.06 6.33
CA ALA A 502 19.60 -17.71 5.92
C ALA A 502 18.62 -17.09 6.92
N TRP A 503 18.92 -15.87 7.37
CA TRP A 503 18.05 -15.05 8.20
C TRP A 503 17.18 -14.15 7.32
N SER A 504 15.87 -14.25 7.46
CA SER A 504 14.88 -13.62 6.60
C SER A 504 14.17 -12.48 7.32
N VAL A 505 14.43 -11.24 6.89
CA VAL A 505 13.79 -10.02 7.38
C VAL A 505 12.79 -9.52 6.33
N LEU A 506 11.52 -9.49 6.71
CA LEU A 506 10.47 -8.86 5.90
C LEU A 506 10.27 -7.42 6.39
N VAL A 507 10.41 -6.44 5.50
CA VAL A 507 10.06 -5.04 5.79
C VAL A 507 8.76 -4.74 5.08
N THR A 508 7.73 -4.32 5.81
CA THR A 508 6.42 -3.98 5.24
C THR A 508 6.15 -2.49 5.42
N GLY A 509 5.44 -1.87 4.48
CA GLY A 509 5.02 -0.49 4.63
C GLY A 509 4.37 0.11 3.40
N ILE A 510 4.23 1.42 3.40
CA ILE A 510 3.58 2.17 2.33
C ILE A 510 4.59 2.58 1.26
N GLY A 511 4.21 2.49 -0.01
CA GLY A 511 5.03 2.97 -1.12
C GLY A 511 5.47 4.42 -0.96
N GLY A 512 6.77 4.67 -1.15
CA GLY A 512 7.36 6.01 -1.07
C GLY A 512 7.65 6.55 0.33
N THR A 513 7.55 5.73 1.40
CA THR A 513 7.90 6.14 2.79
C THR A 513 9.29 5.71 3.24
N GLY A 514 10.01 4.88 2.48
CA GLY A 514 11.37 4.43 2.81
C GLY A 514 11.51 2.94 3.12
N VAL A 515 10.51 2.10 2.83
CA VAL A 515 10.58 0.62 2.99
C VAL A 515 11.76 0.03 2.22
N VAL A 516 11.87 0.37 0.93
CA VAL A 516 12.98 -0.03 0.04
C VAL A 516 14.33 0.44 0.60
N THR A 517 14.37 1.62 1.20
CA THR A 517 15.59 2.19 1.78
C THR A 517 16.10 1.35 2.96
N ILE A 518 15.21 0.78 3.78
CA ILE A 518 15.63 -0.16 4.83
C ILE A 518 16.26 -1.40 4.20
N GLY A 519 15.65 -1.96 3.15
CA GLY A 519 16.20 -3.10 2.41
C GLY A 519 17.62 -2.83 1.90
N GLN A 520 17.83 -1.67 1.28
CA GLN A 520 19.14 -1.24 0.78
C GLN A 520 20.18 -1.03 1.89
N ILE A 521 19.78 -0.43 3.02
CA ILE A 521 20.65 -0.24 4.19
C ILE A 521 21.09 -1.60 4.75
N LEU A 522 20.16 -2.53 4.92
CA LEU A 522 20.48 -3.89 5.38
C LEU A 522 21.37 -4.64 4.37
N GLY A 523 21.11 -4.45 3.07
CA GLY A 523 21.96 -4.99 2.00
C GLY A 523 23.40 -4.51 2.08
N MET A 524 23.61 -3.20 2.17
CA MET A 524 24.94 -2.61 2.30
C MET A 524 25.60 -3.00 3.63
N ALA A 525 24.87 -3.01 4.73
CA ALA A 525 25.40 -3.42 6.03
C ALA A 525 25.86 -4.89 6.04
N ALA A 526 25.12 -5.80 5.40
CA ALA A 526 25.54 -7.19 5.23
C ALA A 526 26.81 -7.30 4.37
N HIS A 527 26.90 -6.53 3.27
CA HIS A 527 28.09 -6.47 2.43
C HIS A 527 29.33 -5.98 3.20
N LEU A 528 29.18 -4.94 4.02
CA LEU A 528 30.28 -4.40 4.86
C LEU A 528 30.80 -5.43 5.88
N GLU A 529 29.98 -6.40 6.27
CA GLU A 529 30.36 -7.50 7.17
C GLU A 529 30.84 -8.76 6.43
N GLY A 530 30.91 -8.73 5.10
CA GLY A 530 31.31 -9.89 4.29
C GLY A 530 30.26 -11.01 4.25
N LYS A 531 29.01 -10.72 4.63
CA LYS A 531 27.88 -11.68 4.59
C LYS A 531 27.21 -11.67 3.23
N GLY A 532 26.58 -12.79 2.87
CA GLY A 532 25.71 -12.86 1.69
C GLY A 532 24.39 -12.11 1.92
N VAL A 533 23.86 -11.47 0.87
CA VAL A 533 22.55 -10.82 0.95
C VAL A 533 21.78 -10.87 -0.37
N THR A 534 20.46 -11.00 -0.26
CA THR A 534 19.50 -10.74 -1.35
C THR A 534 18.40 -9.82 -0.85
N VAL A 535 18.10 -8.78 -1.61
CA VAL A 535 17.03 -7.82 -1.33
C VAL A 535 16.09 -7.80 -2.53
N LEU A 536 14.86 -8.27 -2.36
CA LEU A 536 13.81 -8.21 -3.37
C LEU A 536 12.76 -7.19 -2.95
N ASP A 537 12.56 -6.15 -3.75
CA ASP A 537 11.57 -5.12 -3.51
C ASP A 537 10.29 -5.39 -4.32
N MET A 538 9.18 -5.63 -3.61
CA MET A 538 7.85 -5.79 -4.22
C MET A 538 7.03 -4.53 -3.94
N ALA A 539 6.99 -3.62 -4.91
CA ALA A 539 6.21 -2.38 -4.82
C ALA A 539 4.73 -2.53 -5.24
N GLY A 540 4.33 -3.70 -5.76
CA GLY A 540 2.99 -3.92 -6.31
C GLY A 540 2.65 -2.97 -7.46
N LEU A 541 1.34 -2.75 -7.70
CA LEU A 541 0.84 -1.80 -8.70
C LEU A 541 0.72 -0.36 -8.18
N ALA A 542 1.37 0.00 -7.06
CA ALA A 542 1.17 1.28 -6.40
C ALA A 542 2.50 2.00 -6.09
N GLN A 543 2.72 3.17 -6.68
CA GLN A 543 3.89 3.98 -6.35
C GLN A 543 3.78 4.70 -4.97
N LYS A 544 2.55 4.94 -4.50
CA LYS A 544 2.22 5.57 -3.21
C LYS A 544 0.92 4.96 -2.66
N ASN A 545 0.77 4.97 -1.34
CA ASN A 545 -0.42 4.52 -0.58
C ASN A 545 -0.73 3.02 -0.64
N GLY A 546 -0.23 2.28 -1.64
CA GLY A 546 -0.33 0.82 -1.67
C GLY A 546 0.74 0.14 -0.82
N ALA A 547 0.52 -1.15 -0.61
CA ALA A 547 1.44 -2.04 0.09
C ALA A 547 2.76 -2.20 -0.68
N VAL A 548 3.87 -2.02 0.03
CA VAL A 548 5.22 -2.34 -0.44
C VAL A 548 5.87 -3.26 0.57
N MET A 549 6.58 -4.27 0.08
CA MET A 549 7.34 -5.21 0.89
C MET A 549 8.76 -5.30 0.36
N SER A 550 9.74 -5.27 1.25
CA SER A 550 11.14 -5.60 0.94
C SER A 550 11.49 -6.92 1.62
N PHE A 551 11.84 -7.92 0.83
CA PHE A 551 12.29 -9.24 1.29
C PHE A 551 13.82 -9.22 1.38
N VAL A 552 14.35 -9.22 2.60
CA VAL A 552 15.80 -9.22 2.84
C VAL A 552 16.20 -10.56 3.39
N ARG A 553 17.11 -11.26 2.72
CA ARG A 553 17.69 -12.52 3.24
C ARG A 553 19.19 -12.35 3.41
N ILE A 554 19.69 -12.71 4.58
CA ILE A 554 21.10 -12.56 4.96
C ILE A 554 21.65 -13.95 5.28
N GLY A 555 22.72 -14.34 4.60
CA GLY A 555 23.40 -15.62 4.78
C GLY A 555 24.84 -15.43 5.25
N ALA A 556 25.47 -16.49 5.75
CA ALA A 556 26.91 -16.47 6.02
C ALA A 556 27.72 -16.19 4.74
N GLY A 557 27.24 -16.69 3.59
CA GLY A 557 27.78 -16.44 2.25
C GLY A 557 26.66 -16.27 1.23
N GLN A 558 26.98 -15.76 0.03
CA GLN A 558 26.01 -15.50 -1.04
C GLN A 558 25.43 -16.79 -1.64
N ASP A 559 26.20 -17.86 -1.64
CA ASP A 559 25.88 -19.20 -2.13
C ASP A 559 24.80 -19.92 -1.31
N MET A 560 24.64 -19.54 -0.04
CA MET A 560 23.60 -20.04 0.87
C MET A 560 22.21 -19.45 0.60
N LEU A 561 22.12 -18.46 -0.30
CA LEU A 561 20.88 -17.75 -0.63
C LEU A 561 20.33 -18.24 -1.97
N HIS A 562 19.19 -18.94 -1.94
CA HIS A 562 18.54 -19.48 -3.13
C HIS A 562 17.38 -18.60 -3.61
N ALA A 563 16.18 -18.75 -3.02
CA ALA A 563 15.01 -17.98 -3.45
C ALA A 563 15.03 -16.54 -2.88
N PRO A 564 14.96 -15.47 -3.70
CA PRO A 564 15.00 -14.10 -3.17
C PRO A 564 13.75 -13.75 -2.35
N ARG A 565 12.60 -14.34 -2.68
CA ARG A 565 11.34 -14.17 -1.93
C ARG A 565 11.34 -15.04 -0.68
N ILE A 566 10.98 -14.47 0.46
CA ILE A 566 10.82 -15.24 1.72
C ILE A 566 9.61 -16.18 1.55
N GLY A 567 9.76 -17.48 1.82
CA GLY A 567 8.71 -18.48 1.66
C GLY A 567 7.55 -18.39 2.67
N LEU A 568 6.61 -19.32 2.54
CA LEU A 568 5.52 -19.50 3.51
C LEU A 568 6.10 -19.90 4.88
N ALA A 569 5.69 -19.23 5.95
CA ALA A 569 6.11 -19.54 7.33
C ALA A 569 7.66 -19.57 7.50
N SER A 570 8.36 -18.61 6.86
CA SER A 570 9.82 -18.58 6.76
C SER A 570 10.46 -17.24 7.14
N ALA A 571 9.70 -16.24 7.59
CA ALA A 571 10.28 -14.99 8.11
C ALA A 571 10.78 -15.19 9.54
N ASP A 572 11.99 -14.70 9.83
CA ASP A 572 12.57 -14.70 11.18
C ASP A 572 12.27 -13.38 11.89
N ALA A 573 12.25 -12.27 11.13
CA ALA A 573 11.89 -10.95 11.62
C ALA A 573 10.96 -10.21 10.65
N VAL A 574 10.01 -9.44 11.19
CA VAL A 574 9.18 -8.51 10.43
C VAL A 574 9.31 -7.10 11.01
N ILE A 575 9.78 -6.16 10.18
CA ILE A 575 9.80 -4.73 10.49
C ILE A 575 8.57 -4.10 9.81
N GLY A 576 7.50 -3.96 10.58
CA GLY A 576 6.26 -3.35 10.17
C GLY A 576 6.30 -1.83 10.21
N CYS A 577 6.60 -1.17 9.09
CA CYS A 577 6.53 0.29 9.02
C CYS A 577 5.09 0.81 8.85
N ASP A 578 4.13 -0.07 8.55
CA ASP A 578 2.68 0.19 8.54
C ASP A 578 1.91 -1.05 9.01
N VAL A 579 1.00 -0.86 9.97
CA VAL A 579 0.22 -1.97 10.55
C VAL A 579 -0.73 -2.63 9.54
N VAL A 580 -1.29 -1.89 8.59
CA VAL A 580 -2.24 -2.45 7.60
C VAL A 580 -1.52 -3.42 6.66
N VAL A 581 -0.34 -3.04 6.17
CA VAL A 581 0.45 -3.95 5.31
C VAL A 581 0.96 -5.15 6.10
N THR A 582 1.35 -4.95 7.36
CA THR A 582 1.86 -6.03 8.23
C THR A 582 0.78 -7.06 8.57
N ALA A 583 -0.44 -6.62 8.86
CA ALA A 583 -1.60 -7.49 9.09
C ALA A 583 -2.23 -8.03 7.79
N GLY A 584 -1.71 -7.60 6.62
CA GLY A 584 -2.18 -8.04 5.32
C GLY A 584 -1.79 -9.48 4.99
N ARG A 585 -2.61 -10.15 4.18
CA ARG A 585 -2.49 -11.57 3.85
C ARG A 585 -1.07 -12.00 3.41
N GLU A 586 -0.42 -11.21 2.54
CA GLU A 586 0.91 -11.53 2.02
C GLU A 586 2.01 -11.54 3.09
N ALA A 587 1.97 -10.58 4.04
CA ALA A 587 2.92 -10.52 5.14
C ALA A 587 2.64 -11.63 6.15
N MET A 588 1.37 -11.83 6.50
CA MET A 588 0.93 -12.89 7.39
C MET A 588 1.37 -14.27 6.87
N GLN A 589 1.29 -14.56 5.57
CA GLN A 589 1.78 -15.83 5.00
C GLN A 589 3.22 -16.18 5.39
N ARG A 590 4.08 -15.19 5.65
CA ARG A 590 5.50 -15.43 5.93
C ARG A 590 5.78 -15.66 7.42
N MET A 591 4.83 -15.34 8.29
CA MET A 591 4.99 -15.42 9.73
C MET A 591 4.65 -16.81 10.29
N LEU A 592 5.35 -17.23 11.34
CA LEU A 592 5.13 -18.48 12.06
C LEU A 592 5.38 -18.30 13.57
N ALA A 593 4.45 -18.77 14.39
CA ALA A 593 4.60 -18.79 15.85
C ALA A 593 5.84 -19.59 16.28
N GLY A 594 6.58 -19.07 17.26
CA GLY A 594 7.84 -19.66 17.74
C GLY A 594 9.07 -19.40 16.86
N ARG A 595 8.89 -18.80 15.67
CA ARG A 595 9.98 -18.44 14.77
C ARG A 595 10.06 -16.92 14.53
N THR A 596 8.95 -16.33 14.15
CA THR A 596 8.92 -14.95 13.66
C THR A 596 8.78 -13.95 14.82
N ARG A 597 9.64 -12.93 14.81
CA ARG A 597 9.56 -11.77 15.69
C ARG A 597 9.03 -10.57 14.92
N VAL A 598 8.14 -9.78 15.50
CA VAL A 598 7.43 -8.71 14.77
C VAL A 598 7.50 -7.40 15.55
N ALA A 599 7.96 -6.33 14.90
CA ALA A 599 7.95 -4.97 15.43
C ALA A 599 7.14 -4.06 14.49
N VAL A 600 6.07 -3.41 14.97
CA VAL A 600 5.08 -2.73 14.13
C VAL A 600 4.85 -1.29 14.55
N ASN A 601 4.85 -0.40 13.57
CA ASN A 601 4.40 0.97 13.65
C ASN A 601 2.86 1.01 13.62
N VAL A 602 2.24 1.35 14.75
CA VAL A 602 0.77 1.36 14.92
C VAL A 602 0.10 2.66 14.50
N ALA A 603 0.83 3.53 13.80
CA ALA A 603 0.29 4.78 13.29
C ALA A 603 -0.95 4.56 12.40
N ARG A 604 -2.03 5.27 12.72
CA ARG A 604 -3.34 5.15 12.06
C ARG A 604 -3.37 5.90 10.72
N THR A 605 -2.64 5.37 9.75
CA THR A 605 -2.55 6.00 8.42
C THR A 605 -3.77 5.61 7.57
N PRO A 606 -4.61 6.56 7.11
CA PRO A 606 -5.81 6.24 6.34
C PRO A 606 -5.52 5.42 5.07
N THR A 607 -6.49 4.61 4.65
CA THR A 607 -6.50 3.94 3.34
C THR A 607 -7.37 4.72 2.35
N ALA A 608 -7.46 4.24 1.11
CA ALA A 608 -8.30 4.86 0.09
C ALA A 608 -9.79 4.86 0.45
N ASP A 609 -10.28 3.78 1.06
CA ASP A 609 -11.70 3.58 1.40
C ASP A 609 -12.24 4.68 2.31
N PHE A 610 -11.37 5.24 3.15
CA PHE A 610 -11.67 6.39 3.98
C PHE A 610 -12.18 7.60 3.19
N THR A 611 -11.71 7.83 1.96
CA THR A 611 -12.11 9.00 1.16
C THR A 611 -13.59 8.98 0.76
N ARG A 612 -14.22 7.79 0.76
CA ARG A 612 -15.61 7.57 0.36
C ARG A 612 -16.55 7.38 1.56
N ASN A 613 -16.03 6.98 2.72
CA ASN A 613 -16.84 6.76 3.93
C ASN A 613 -16.42 7.71 5.05
N ALA A 614 -17.28 8.69 5.33
CA ALA A 614 -17.02 9.71 6.34
C ALA A 614 -16.92 9.15 7.78
N ASP A 615 -17.55 8.00 8.06
CA ASP A 615 -17.64 7.36 9.38
C ASP A 615 -16.64 6.22 9.56
N TRP A 616 -15.86 5.90 8.54
CA TRP A 616 -14.89 4.82 8.57
C TRP A 616 -13.93 4.91 9.76
N SER A 617 -13.87 3.89 10.62
CA SER A 617 -12.98 3.83 11.76
C SER A 617 -11.78 2.92 11.49
N PHE A 618 -10.61 3.28 12.02
CA PHE A 618 -9.40 2.49 11.83
C PHE A 618 -9.36 1.35 12.86
N PRO A 619 -9.48 0.07 12.46
CA PRO A 619 -9.63 -1.10 13.32
C PRO A 619 -8.26 -1.57 13.86
N LEU A 620 -7.51 -0.69 14.52
CA LEU A 620 -6.16 -0.96 14.99
C LEU A 620 -6.10 -2.22 15.87
N SER A 621 -6.95 -2.31 16.89
CA SER A 621 -6.95 -3.43 17.84
C SER A 621 -7.20 -4.79 17.18
N ARG A 622 -8.02 -4.85 16.11
CA ARG A 622 -8.22 -6.10 15.35
C ARG A 622 -6.96 -6.50 14.59
N MET A 623 -6.22 -5.53 14.02
CA MET A 623 -4.97 -5.79 13.31
C MET A 623 -3.85 -6.20 14.26
N GLU A 624 -3.73 -5.56 15.42
CA GLU A 624 -2.80 -5.97 16.48
C GLU A 624 -3.09 -7.40 16.93
N GLN A 625 -4.36 -7.71 17.22
CA GLN A 625 -4.77 -9.06 17.61
C GLN A 625 -4.47 -10.09 16.51
N THR A 626 -4.72 -9.74 15.25
CA THR A 626 -4.41 -10.61 14.09
C THR A 626 -2.92 -10.97 14.03
N ILE A 627 -2.03 -10.02 14.33
CA ILE A 627 -0.59 -10.24 14.37
C ILE A 627 -0.21 -11.09 15.58
N VAL A 628 -0.74 -10.76 16.75
CA VAL A 628 -0.54 -11.52 18.00
C VAL A 628 -0.98 -12.98 17.85
N ASP A 629 -2.13 -13.23 17.23
CA ASP A 629 -2.63 -14.59 16.99
C ASP A 629 -1.71 -15.41 16.06
N ALA A 630 -0.95 -14.75 15.19
CA ALA A 630 -0.07 -15.42 14.25
C ALA A 630 1.33 -15.74 14.78
N VAL A 631 1.88 -14.92 15.68
CA VAL A 631 3.26 -15.10 16.19
C VAL A 631 3.37 -15.24 17.70
N GLY A 632 2.32 -14.90 18.44
CA GLY A 632 2.28 -14.84 19.90
C GLY A 632 2.59 -13.44 20.45
N GLU A 633 2.03 -13.13 21.62
CA GLU A 633 2.18 -11.84 22.29
C GLU A 633 3.64 -11.52 22.62
N ALA A 634 4.39 -12.49 23.14
CA ALA A 634 5.80 -12.34 23.49
C ALA A 634 6.71 -12.03 22.28
N GLN A 635 6.27 -12.31 21.06
CA GLN A 635 7.01 -12.04 19.81
C GLN A 635 6.47 -10.82 19.05
N SER A 636 5.48 -10.12 19.62
CA SER A 636 4.84 -8.96 19.02
C SER A 636 5.21 -7.69 19.78
N SER A 637 5.71 -6.68 19.09
CA SER A 637 6.06 -5.37 19.67
C SER A 637 5.42 -4.25 18.86
N PHE A 638 4.68 -3.37 19.53
CA PHE A 638 3.91 -2.30 18.91
C PHE A 638 4.40 -0.94 19.40
N VAL A 639 4.62 0.01 18.50
CA VAL A 639 5.09 1.36 18.82
C VAL A 639 4.51 2.39 17.85
N ASP A 640 4.10 3.56 18.32
CA ASP A 640 3.69 4.67 17.42
C ASP A 640 4.94 5.45 16.96
N ALA A 641 5.77 4.79 16.15
CA ALA A 641 7.03 5.34 15.66
C ALA A 641 6.82 6.64 14.87
N THR A 642 5.68 6.79 14.18
CA THR A 642 5.36 7.99 13.41
C THR A 642 5.20 9.21 14.31
N ARG A 643 4.42 9.09 15.38
CA ARG A 643 4.23 10.19 16.34
C ARG A 643 5.53 10.50 17.07
N LEU A 644 6.25 9.48 17.53
CA LEU A 644 7.51 9.65 18.26
C LEU A 644 8.57 10.32 17.39
N ALA A 645 8.80 9.82 16.18
CA ALA A 645 9.76 10.39 15.24
C ALA A 645 9.39 11.84 14.85
N THR A 646 8.10 12.14 14.69
CA THR A 646 7.64 13.52 14.40
C THR A 646 7.88 14.45 15.59
N GLY A 647 7.59 14.01 16.82
CA GLY A 647 7.81 14.81 18.03
C GLY A 647 9.29 15.12 18.28
N LEU A 648 10.16 14.13 18.05
CA LEU A 648 11.60 14.22 18.31
C LEU A 648 12.37 14.93 17.18
N LEU A 649 12.09 14.57 15.92
CA LEU A 649 12.89 14.97 14.76
C LEU A 649 12.15 15.92 13.80
N GLY A 650 10.87 16.16 14.02
CA GLY A 650 10.06 17.13 13.26
C GLY A 650 9.52 16.65 11.91
N ASP A 651 9.79 15.40 11.50
CA ASP A 651 9.27 14.82 10.26
C ASP A 651 8.89 13.35 10.47
N ALA A 652 7.74 12.93 9.93
CA ALA A 652 7.27 11.56 9.95
C ALA A 652 8.09 10.62 9.06
N ILE A 653 8.84 11.14 8.09
CA ILE A 653 9.65 10.33 7.14
C ILE A 653 10.73 9.51 7.87
N THR A 654 11.20 9.97 9.02
CA THR A 654 12.22 9.26 9.81
C THR A 654 11.66 8.08 10.59
N ALA A 655 10.35 7.87 10.62
CA ALA A 655 9.70 6.78 11.35
C ALA A 655 10.19 5.39 10.90
N ASN A 656 10.49 5.20 9.62
CA ASN A 656 10.98 3.93 9.09
C ASN A 656 12.39 3.60 9.64
N LEU A 657 13.29 4.59 9.70
CA LEU A 657 14.63 4.41 10.30
C LEU A 657 14.54 4.23 11.82
N PHE A 658 13.57 4.90 12.46
CA PHE A 658 13.23 4.65 13.86
C PHE A 658 12.80 3.19 14.07
N MET A 659 11.92 2.66 13.21
CA MET A 659 11.50 1.25 13.27
C MET A 659 12.69 0.28 13.08
N LEU A 660 13.64 0.59 12.19
CA LEU A 660 14.86 -0.20 12.03
C LEU A 660 15.69 -0.22 13.33
N GLY A 661 15.86 0.93 13.99
CA GLY A 661 16.54 1.03 15.28
C GLY A 661 15.83 0.27 16.39
N TYR A 662 14.52 0.40 16.46
CA TYR A 662 13.67 -0.31 17.42
C TYR A 662 13.79 -1.83 17.26
N ALA A 663 13.65 -2.34 16.03
CA ALA A 663 13.82 -3.77 15.72
C ALA A 663 15.25 -4.27 15.97
N TRP A 664 16.26 -3.45 15.68
CA TRP A 664 17.67 -3.80 15.97
C TRP A 664 17.90 -3.96 17.47
N GLN A 665 17.40 -3.05 18.30
CA GLN A 665 17.58 -3.12 19.75
C GLN A 665 16.85 -4.30 20.39
N LEU A 666 15.74 -4.74 19.80
CA LEU A 666 15.07 -5.98 20.18
C LEU A 666 15.90 -7.23 19.77
N GLY A 667 17.01 -7.10 19.04
CA GLY A 667 17.84 -8.22 18.59
C GLY A 667 17.21 -9.00 17.44
N MET A 668 16.48 -8.34 16.53
CA MET A 668 15.81 -9.00 15.39
C MET A 668 16.69 -9.07 14.13
N ILE A 669 17.81 -8.35 14.11
CA ILE A 669 18.65 -8.14 12.93
C ILE A 669 20.04 -8.73 13.16
N PRO A 670 20.55 -9.62 12.28
CA PRO A 670 21.82 -10.32 12.47
C PRO A 670 23.01 -9.52 11.93
N LEU A 671 23.00 -8.20 12.13
CA LEU A 671 24.04 -7.26 11.66
C LEU A 671 24.40 -6.32 12.80
N SER A 672 25.64 -5.87 12.87
CA SER A 672 26.08 -4.91 13.88
C SER A 672 25.47 -3.52 13.66
N ALA A 673 25.23 -2.78 14.76
CA ALA A 673 24.79 -1.39 14.68
C ALA A 673 25.79 -0.55 13.86
N ARG A 674 27.10 -0.79 14.03
CA ARG A 674 28.15 -0.08 13.30
C ARG A 674 28.03 -0.24 11.78
N ALA A 675 27.72 -1.46 11.30
CA ALA A 675 27.54 -1.70 9.88
C ALA A 675 26.29 -0.98 9.34
N ILE A 676 25.20 -0.97 10.11
CA ILE A 676 23.96 -0.25 9.76
C ILE A 676 24.19 1.27 9.73
N GLU A 677 24.85 1.82 10.75
CA GLU A 677 25.22 3.24 10.83
C GLU A 677 26.11 3.63 9.64
N ARG A 678 27.10 2.81 9.30
CA ARG A 678 27.96 3.05 8.13
C ARG A 678 27.18 2.98 6.81
N ALA A 679 26.23 2.06 6.69
CA ALA A 679 25.36 1.98 5.51
C ALA A 679 24.44 3.21 5.39
N ILE A 680 23.98 3.78 6.51
CA ILE A 680 23.23 5.05 6.52
C ILE A 680 24.11 6.21 6.04
N GLU A 681 25.38 6.26 6.47
CA GLU A 681 26.33 7.28 6.01
C GLU A 681 26.60 7.19 4.51
N LEU A 682 26.82 5.99 3.98
CA LEU A 682 27.08 5.73 2.56
C LEU A 682 25.87 6.04 1.65
N ASN A 683 24.67 6.16 2.21
CA ASN A 683 23.50 6.58 1.46
C ASN A 683 23.52 8.10 1.16
N GLU A 684 24.33 8.90 1.87
CA GLU A 684 24.54 10.34 1.66
C GLU A 684 23.29 11.24 1.79
N VAL A 685 22.11 10.68 2.06
CA VAL A 685 20.85 11.42 2.19
C VAL A 685 20.52 11.66 3.66
N SER A 686 20.49 12.93 4.08
CA SER A 686 20.06 13.35 5.43
C SER A 686 20.70 12.56 6.58
N VAL A 687 21.99 12.23 6.43
CA VAL A 687 22.73 11.26 7.29
C VAL A 687 22.50 11.51 8.78
N ALA A 688 22.76 12.73 9.28
CA ALA A 688 22.62 13.06 10.70
C ALA A 688 21.20 12.79 11.25
N THR A 689 20.17 13.13 10.48
CA THR A 689 18.77 12.91 10.86
C THR A 689 18.43 11.42 10.88
N ASN A 690 18.92 10.65 9.91
CA ASN A 690 18.67 9.21 9.83
C ASN A 690 19.39 8.43 10.94
N LEU A 691 20.63 8.81 11.27
CA LEU A 691 21.36 8.26 12.41
C LEU A 691 20.64 8.56 13.74
N ALA A 692 20.16 9.79 13.92
CA ALA A 692 19.38 10.16 15.09
C ALA A 692 18.07 9.35 15.19
N ALA A 693 17.37 9.14 14.07
CA ALA A 693 16.16 8.31 14.02
C ALA A 693 16.43 6.87 14.44
N PHE A 694 17.49 6.27 13.90
CA PHE A 694 17.94 4.93 14.28
C PHE A 694 18.24 4.84 15.79
N LEU A 695 18.97 5.81 16.34
CA LEU A 695 19.31 5.84 17.76
C LEU A 695 18.07 6.01 18.66
N TRP A 696 17.13 6.89 18.30
CA TRP A 696 15.88 7.07 19.05
C TRP A 696 14.99 5.82 19.01
N GLY A 697 14.96 5.14 17.86
CA GLY A 697 14.31 3.85 17.72
C GLY A 697 14.87 2.83 18.71
N ARG A 698 16.20 2.73 18.79
CA ARG A 698 16.87 1.86 19.76
C ARG A 698 16.48 2.21 21.19
N ARG A 699 16.49 3.49 21.57
CA ARG A 699 16.13 3.91 22.93
C ARG A 699 14.67 3.60 23.27
N ALA A 700 13.74 3.75 22.33
CA ALA A 700 12.34 3.46 22.57
C ALA A 700 12.07 1.98 22.90
N ALA A 701 12.92 1.05 22.42
CA ALA A 701 12.86 -0.36 22.77
C ALA A 701 13.36 -0.66 24.21
N VAL A 702 14.07 0.28 24.85
CA VAL A 702 14.63 0.12 26.20
C VAL A 702 13.82 0.91 27.22
N ASP A 703 13.51 2.17 26.91
CA ASP A 703 12.80 3.10 27.79
C ASP A 703 11.75 3.88 27.00
N ALA A 704 10.65 3.21 26.68
CA ALA A 704 9.53 3.82 25.97
C ALA A 704 8.96 5.02 26.73
N ALA A 705 8.83 4.95 28.06
CA ALA A 705 8.23 5.99 28.88
C ALA A 705 9.00 7.33 28.79
N GLN A 706 10.32 7.27 28.83
CA GLN A 706 11.16 8.46 28.69
C GLN A 706 11.12 9.03 27.27
N VAL A 707 11.14 8.17 26.26
CA VAL A 707 11.02 8.61 24.85
C VAL A 707 9.66 9.28 24.62
N GLU A 708 8.58 8.73 25.18
CA GLU A 708 7.24 9.33 25.14
C GLU A 708 7.22 10.73 25.78
N GLN A 709 7.87 10.89 26.94
CA GLN A 709 7.96 12.18 27.62
C GLN A 709 8.73 13.23 26.80
N LEU A 710 9.82 12.83 26.14
CA LEU A 710 10.63 13.73 25.31
C LEU A 710 10.00 14.03 23.95
N ALA A 711 9.24 13.09 23.39
CA ALA A 711 8.49 13.26 22.15
C ALA A 711 7.18 14.03 22.35
N ALA A 712 6.72 14.18 23.60
CA ALA A 712 5.49 14.90 23.91
C ALA A 712 5.56 16.33 23.35
N PRO A 713 4.52 16.79 22.61
CA PRO A 713 4.51 18.14 22.09
C PRO A 713 4.61 19.13 23.26
N PRO A 714 5.36 20.23 23.11
CA PRO A 714 5.60 21.17 24.21
C PRO A 714 4.37 21.93 24.73
N LYS A 715 3.14 21.66 24.25
CA LYS A 715 1.90 22.32 24.69
C LYS A 715 0.67 21.41 24.61
N ALA A 716 -0.27 21.65 25.53
CA ALA A 716 -1.55 20.94 25.67
C ALA A 716 -2.35 20.90 24.37
N LEU A 717 -3.08 19.80 24.15
CA LEU A 717 -4.06 19.69 23.06
C LEU A 717 -5.02 20.88 23.11
N PRO A 718 -5.49 21.40 21.96
CA PRO A 718 -6.54 22.41 21.96
C PRO A 718 -7.74 21.89 22.76
N PRO A 719 -8.46 22.73 23.53
CA PRO A 719 -9.57 22.29 24.38
C PRO A 719 -10.60 21.42 23.64
N SER A 720 -10.83 21.71 22.37
CA SER A 720 -11.71 20.95 21.48
C SER A 720 -11.30 19.48 21.28
N ARG A 721 -10.02 19.12 21.48
CA ARG A 721 -9.53 17.72 21.38
C ARG A 721 -9.46 17.00 22.73
N ILE A 722 -9.85 17.64 23.83
CA ILE A 722 -9.93 17.02 25.15
C ILE A 722 -11.35 16.48 25.34
N MET A 723 -11.51 15.15 25.33
CA MET A 723 -12.83 14.53 25.51
C MET A 723 -13.33 14.72 26.95
N SER A 724 -14.64 14.93 27.10
CA SER A 724 -15.32 14.83 28.39
C SER A 724 -15.25 13.41 28.94
N THR A 725 -14.93 13.29 30.23
CA THR A 725 -14.77 12.02 30.94
C THR A 725 -16.05 11.56 31.64
N THR A 726 -16.93 12.50 31.98
CA THR A 726 -18.20 12.23 32.66
C THR A 726 -19.39 12.83 31.89
N LEU A 727 -20.59 12.30 32.16
CA LEU A 727 -21.83 12.81 31.54
C LEU A 727 -22.12 14.25 31.99
N ASP A 728 -21.88 14.58 33.27
CA ASP A 728 -22.05 15.94 33.77
C ASP A 728 -21.07 16.92 33.13
N GLU A 729 -19.82 16.52 32.92
CA GLU A 729 -18.83 17.33 32.20
C GLU A 729 -19.27 17.58 30.75
N LEU A 730 -19.78 16.54 30.05
CA LEU A 730 -20.34 16.68 28.70
C LEU A 730 -21.50 17.70 28.69
N ILE A 731 -22.47 17.55 29.59
CA ILE A 731 -23.64 18.44 29.67
C ILE A 731 -23.23 19.87 30.01
N ALA A 732 -22.37 20.07 30.99
CA ALA A 732 -21.89 21.40 31.40
C ALA A 732 -21.21 22.12 30.24
N ARG A 733 -20.28 21.45 29.55
CA ARG A 733 -19.60 22.03 28.38
C ARG A 733 -20.58 22.40 27.26
N ARG A 734 -21.67 21.65 27.06
CA ARG A 734 -22.71 22.00 26.07
C ARG A 734 -23.56 23.19 26.49
N VAL A 735 -23.91 23.30 27.76
CA VAL A 735 -24.60 24.48 28.31
C VAL A 735 -23.74 25.71 28.10
N ASP A 736 -22.47 25.68 28.51
CA ASP A 736 -21.55 26.82 28.38
C ASP A 736 -21.41 27.23 26.92
N PHE A 737 -21.23 26.25 26.02
CA PHE A 737 -21.17 26.53 24.58
C PHE A 737 -22.46 27.14 24.05
N LEU A 738 -23.64 26.65 24.44
CA LEU A 738 -24.92 27.15 23.94
C LEU A 738 -25.26 28.54 24.50
N ALA A 739 -24.80 28.86 25.72
CA ALA A 739 -24.89 30.18 26.30
C ALA A 739 -24.06 31.18 25.50
N ASP A 740 -22.82 30.81 25.16
CA ASP A 740 -21.94 31.60 24.28
C ASP A 740 -22.44 31.67 22.83
N TYR A 741 -23.10 30.61 22.34
CA TYR A 741 -23.65 30.53 20.99
C TYR A 741 -24.80 31.52 20.80
N GLN A 742 -25.73 31.60 21.76
CA GLN A 742 -26.90 32.47 21.70
C GLN A 742 -27.09 33.27 22.99
N ASN A 743 -27.54 32.62 24.07
CA ASN A 743 -27.77 33.18 25.41
C ASN A 743 -28.15 32.07 26.42
N ASP A 744 -28.26 32.44 27.71
CA ASP A 744 -28.59 31.52 28.81
C ASP A 744 -29.96 30.84 28.65
N ALA A 745 -30.95 31.53 28.07
CA ALA A 745 -32.27 30.94 27.83
C ALA A 745 -32.20 29.80 26.80
N TRP A 746 -31.35 29.92 25.78
CA TRP A 746 -31.08 28.87 24.80
C TRP A 746 -30.41 27.65 25.44
N ALA A 747 -29.42 27.87 26.31
CA ALA A 747 -28.79 26.81 27.08
C ALA A 747 -29.75 26.14 28.07
N ALA A 748 -30.68 26.90 28.67
CA ALA A 748 -31.71 26.37 29.55
C ALA A 748 -32.68 25.43 28.83
N ARG A 749 -33.06 25.74 27.57
CA ARG A 749 -33.89 24.84 26.73
C ARG A 749 -33.20 23.49 26.52
N TYR A 750 -31.91 23.50 26.19
CA TYR A 750 -31.10 22.28 26.09
C TYR A 750 -31.10 21.48 27.39
N ARG A 751 -30.76 22.14 28.51
CA ARG A 751 -30.70 21.50 29.83
C ARG A 751 -32.04 20.87 30.22
N ALA A 752 -33.15 21.53 29.94
CA ALA A 752 -34.49 21.04 30.27
C ALA A 752 -34.87 19.74 29.53
N LEU A 753 -34.54 19.61 28.24
CA LEU A 753 -34.78 18.36 27.52
C LEU A 753 -33.88 17.23 28.03
N VAL A 754 -32.58 17.49 28.19
CA VAL A 754 -31.63 16.47 28.67
C VAL A 754 -32.00 16.00 30.09
N ALA A 755 -32.41 16.90 30.98
CA ALA A 755 -32.85 16.54 32.32
C ALA A 755 -34.08 15.61 32.32
N ARG A 756 -35.08 15.88 31.45
CA ARG A 756 -36.26 15.00 31.29
C ARG A 756 -35.88 13.60 30.81
N VAL A 757 -34.95 13.50 29.87
CA VAL A 757 -34.46 12.21 29.37
C VAL A 757 -33.69 11.47 30.46
N ARG A 758 -32.81 12.17 31.19
CA ARG A 758 -32.06 11.61 32.32
C ARG A 758 -32.97 11.05 33.40
N GLU A 759 -34.04 11.77 33.74
CA GLU A 759 -35.05 11.31 34.70
C GLU A 759 -35.77 10.06 34.18
N ALA A 760 -36.18 10.04 32.92
CA ALA A 760 -36.86 8.89 32.33
C ALA A 760 -35.96 7.66 32.23
N GLU A 761 -34.68 7.82 31.87
CA GLU A 761 -33.70 6.73 31.80
C GLU A 761 -33.32 6.20 33.19
N SER A 762 -33.17 7.09 34.17
CA SER A 762 -32.90 6.72 35.57
C SER A 762 -33.98 5.82 36.18
N ARG A 763 -35.25 5.99 35.77
CA ARG A 763 -36.36 5.13 36.20
C ARG A 763 -36.25 3.67 35.73
N MET A 764 -35.37 3.39 34.75
CA MET A 764 -35.16 2.06 34.17
C MET A 764 -33.80 1.45 34.51
N ALA A 765 -32.84 2.25 35.01
CA ALA A 765 -31.49 1.80 35.29
C ALA A 765 -31.39 1.12 36.67
N SER A 766 -30.73 -0.05 36.74
CA SER A 766 -30.26 -0.62 38.01
C SER A 766 -29.20 0.27 38.65
N PRO A 767 -28.97 0.22 39.99
CA PRO A 767 -28.18 1.20 40.74
C PRO A 767 -26.67 1.08 40.49
N ALA A 768 -26.22 1.38 39.27
CA ALA A 768 -24.83 1.33 38.84
C ALA A 768 -24.44 2.64 38.13
N GLY A 769 -24.27 3.71 38.92
CA GLY A 769 -23.42 4.86 38.61
C GLY A 769 -23.92 5.88 37.57
N ASP A 770 -23.39 7.09 37.67
CA ASP A 770 -23.74 8.30 36.88
C ASP A 770 -22.81 8.48 35.65
N SER A 771 -22.39 7.38 35.02
CA SER A 771 -21.47 7.41 33.87
C SER A 771 -22.22 7.50 32.52
N ALA A 772 -21.55 8.00 31.48
CA ALA A 772 -22.12 8.04 30.12
C ALA A 772 -22.39 6.63 29.54
N GLU A 773 -21.71 5.60 30.04
CA GLU A 773 -21.95 4.19 29.70
C GLU A 773 -23.18 3.63 30.44
N ALA A 774 -23.49 4.17 31.63
CA ALA A 774 -24.67 3.80 32.41
C ALA A 774 -25.97 4.48 31.91
N MET A 775 -25.85 5.65 31.26
CA MET A 775 -26.98 6.42 30.70
C MET A 775 -26.82 6.73 29.21
N PRO A 776 -26.81 5.70 28.34
CA PRO A 776 -26.52 5.86 26.91
C PRO A 776 -27.55 6.69 26.15
N LEU A 777 -28.84 6.66 26.53
CA LEU A 777 -29.87 7.48 25.87
C LEU A 777 -29.69 8.97 26.20
N THR A 778 -29.42 9.29 27.46
CA THR A 778 -29.15 10.67 27.91
C THR A 778 -27.91 11.21 27.22
N ALA A 779 -26.84 10.41 27.11
CA ALA A 779 -25.64 10.80 26.39
C ALA A 779 -25.91 11.03 24.89
N ALA A 780 -26.69 10.16 24.24
CA ALA A 780 -27.08 10.32 22.84
C ALA A 780 -27.90 11.61 22.62
N VAL A 781 -28.90 11.88 23.47
CA VAL A 781 -29.70 13.12 23.38
C VAL A 781 -28.86 14.36 23.68
N ALA A 782 -27.98 14.32 24.69
CA ALA A 782 -27.07 15.42 25.02
C ALA A 782 -26.19 15.79 23.82
N ARG A 783 -25.66 14.81 23.09
CA ARG A 783 -24.84 15.06 21.89
C ARG A 783 -25.68 15.59 20.72
N ASN A 784 -26.79 14.93 20.42
CA ASN A 784 -27.56 15.18 19.20
C ASN A 784 -28.46 16.41 19.28
N PHE A 785 -29.05 16.70 20.45
CA PHE A 785 -29.81 17.93 20.64
C PHE A 785 -28.91 19.15 20.61
N TYR A 786 -27.76 19.08 21.30
CA TYR A 786 -26.73 20.11 21.22
C TYR A 786 -26.33 20.39 19.76
N ARG A 787 -26.11 19.33 18.98
CA ARG A 787 -25.74 19.45 17.57
C ARG A 787 -26.77 20.21 16.75
N LEU A 788 -28.05 19.88 16.90
CA LEU A 788 -29.13 20.58 16.22
C LEU A 788 -29.24 22.04 16.69
N MET A 789 -29.04 22.31 17.98
CA MET A 789 -29.13 23.65 18.56
C MET A 789 -27.92 24.55 18.28
N SER A 790 -26.78 23.97 17.86
CA SER A 790 -25.53 24.66 17.53
C SER A 790 -25.21 24.60 16.03
N TYR A 791 -26.24 24.67 15.19
CA TYR A 791 -26.06 24.71 13.74
C TYR A 791 -25.16 25.88 13.32
N LYS A 792 -24.26 25.62 12.37
CA LYS A 792 -23.21 26.57 11.98
C LYS A 792 -23.69 27.53 10.92
N ASP A 793 -24.47 28.51 11.37
CA ASP A 793 -24.88 29.64 10.55
C ASP A 793 -23.79 30.69 10.39
N GLU A 794 -24.11 31.76 9.65
CA GLU A 794 -23.18 32.82 9.31
C GLU A 794 -22.62 33.51 10.57
N TYR A 795 -23.44 33.69 11.61
CA TYR A 795 -23.02 34.26 12.89
C TYR A 795 -22.07 33.33 13.64
N GLU A 796 -22.37 32.03 13.68
CA GLU A 796 -21.54 31.05 14.39
C GLU A 796 -20.21 30.80 13.69
N VAL A 797 -20.21 30.65 12.36
CA VAL A 797 -18.96 30.52 11.58
C VAL A 797 -18.07 31.74 11.83
N ALA A 798 -18.65 32.95 11.84
CA ALA A 798 -17.92 34.17 12.16
C ALA A 798 -17.35 34.16 13.58
N ARG A 799 -18.12 33.72 14.57
CA ARG A 799 -17.68 33.59 15.98
C ARG A 799 -16.52 32.58 16.12
N LEU A 800 -16.63 31.41 15.50
CA LEU A 800 -15.61 30.35 15.57
C LEU A 800 -14.30 30.72 14.90
N TYR A 801 -14.31 31.62 13.91
CA TYR A 801 -13.08 32.20 13.35
C TYR A 801 -12.50 33.32 14.20
N THR A 802 -13.33 34.07 14.92
CA THR A 802 -12.93 35.29 15.64
C THR A 802 -12.81 35.11 17.15
N SER A 803 -13.04 33.90 17.68
CA SER A 803 -12.90 33.54 19.11
C SER A 803 -11.47 33.63 19.65
N GLY A 804 -10.47 33.81 18.78
CA GLY A 804 -9.05 33.83 19.12
C GLY A 804 -8.40 32.45 19.24
N GLU A 805 -9.18 31.37 19.39
CA GLU A 805 -8.67 29.99 19.38
C GLU A 805 -8.06 29.63 18.02
N PHE A 806 -8.76 29.93 16.92
CA PHE A 806 -8.29 29.64 15.56
C PHE A 806 -6.94 30.31 15.26
N GLU A 807 -6.80 31.60 15.54
CA GLU A 807 -5.54 32.32 15.33
C GLU A 807 -4.40 31.75 16.17
N ARG A 808 -4.68 31.31 17.41
CA ARG A 808 -3.70 30.69 18.29
C ARG A 808 -3.21 29.37 17.70
N THR A 809 -4.12 28.50 17.26
CA THR A 809 -3.80 27.23 16.63
C THR A 809 -2.92 27.42 15.38
N VAL A 810 -3.22 28.43 14.54
CA VAL A 810 -2.38 28.75 13.38
C VAL A 810 -0.99 29.23 13.81
N ARG A 811 -0.90 30.15 14.77
CA ARG A 811 0.39 30.67 15.30
C ARG A 811 1.23 29.61 16.01
N GLU A 812 0.60 28.55 16.52
CA GLU A 812 1.29 27.42 17.16
C GLU A 812 1.85 26.42 16.15
N GLN A 813 1.22 26.26 14.98
CA GLN A 813 1.64 25.32 13.95
C GLN A 813 2.56 25.94 12.88
N PHE A 814 2.48 27.26 12.66
CA PHE A 814 3.20 27.93 11.58
C PHE A 814 3.99 29.15 12.07
N ASP A 815 5.16 29.35 11.48
CA ASP A 815 5.96 30.57 11.51
C ASP A 815 5.75 31.41 10.23
N GLY A 816 6.13 32.69 10.30
CA GLY A 816 6.07 33.64 9.19
C GLY A 816 4.95 34.68 9.32
N ASP A 817 4.92 35.63 8.38
CA ASP A 817 3.82 36.59 8.23
C ASP A 817 2.65 35.91 7.51
N VAL A 818 1.79 35.24 8.28
CA VAL A 818 0.71 34.39 7.73
C VAL A 818 -0.47 35.24 7.28
N ARG A 819 -0.75 35.25 5.98
CA ARG A 819 -1.97 35.87 5.41
C ARG A 819 -3.03 34.80 5.15
N MET A 820 -4.24 35.05 5.65
CA MET A 820 -5.35 34.09 5.53
C MET A 820 -6.28 34.46 4.39
N ARG A 821 -6.58 33.50 3.52
CA ARG A 821 -7.68 33.57 2.54
C ARG A 821 -8.76 32.58 2.88
N PHE A 822 -10.00 33.04 2.85
CA PHE A 822 -11.18 32.26 3.21
C PHE A 822 -11.91 31.82 1.96
N HIS A 823 -12.51 30.64 2.00
CA HIS A 823 -13.29 30.11 0.88
C HIS A 823 -14.73 29.97 1.32
N LEU A 824 -15.60 30.85 0.81
CA LEU A 824 -16.98 31.01 1.28
C LEU A 824 -17.94 31.09 0.10
N ALA A 825 -19.18 30.66 0.33
CA ALA A 825 -20.28 30.84 -0.60
C ALA A 825 -21.45 31.52 0.13
N PRO A 826 -21.37 32.84 0.44
CA PRO A 826 -22.47 33.54 1.09
C PRO A 826 -23.76 33.40 0.25
N PRO A 827 -24.87 32.90 0.82
CA PRO A 827 -26.07 32.54 0.04
C PRO A 827 -26.65 33.68 -0.81
N LEU A 828 -26.56 34.92 -0.32
CA LEU A 828 -27.11 36.11 -0.99
C LEU A 828 -26.19 36.70 -2.08
N LEU A 829 -24.91 36.32 -2.12
CA LEU A 829 -23.90 36.93 -3.00
C LEU A 829 -23.29 35.93 -4.00
N SER A 830 -23.49 34.64 -3.79
CA SER A 830 -22.78 33.60 -4.55
C SER A 830 -23.53 33.23 -5.82
N ARG A 831 -22.76 32.98 -6.89
CA ARG A 831 -23.28 32.45 -8.15
C ARG A 831 -23.68 30.98 -7.98
N ARG A 832 -24.57 30.51 -8.84
CA ARG A 832 -24.95 29.10 -8.95
C ARG A 832 -24.30 28.46 -10.18
N ASN A 833 -23.96 27.17 -10.10
CA ASN A 833 -23.48 26.38 -11.23
C ASN A 833 -24.65 25.87 -12.09
N GLU A 834 -24.36 25.11 -13.15
CA GLU A 834 -25.37 24.51 -14.06
C GLU A 834 -26.35 23.56 -13.36
N ARG A 835 -25.96 23.03 -12.19
CA ARG A 835 -26.79 22.16 -11.34
C ARG A 835 -27.61 22.94 -10.31
N GLY A 836 -27.52 24.27 -10.32
CA GLY A 836 -28.21 25.14 -9.36
C GLY A 836 -27.52 25.27 -7.99
N GLU A 837 -26.33 24.68 -7.80
CA GLU A 837 -25.61 24.69 -6.52
C GLU A 837 -24.77 25.97 -6.37
N LEU A 838 -24.65 26.49 -5.14
CA LEU A 838 -23.81 27.67 -4.86
C LEU A 838 -22.32 27.38 -5.11
N VAL A 839 -21.62 28.33 -5.73
CA VAL A 839 -20.19 28.23 -6.03
C VAL A 839 -19.38 29.00 -5.02
N LYS A 840 -18.35 28.34 -4.47
CA LYS A 840 -17.44 28.92 -3.49
C LYS A 840 -16.46 29.90 -4.14
N THR A 841 -16.25 31.04 -3.48
CA THR A 841 -15.33 32.09 -3.91
C THR A 841 -14.28 32.38 -2.84
N THR A 842 -13.12 32.92 -3.26
CA THR A 842 -12.03 33.25 -2.34
C THR A 842 -12.12 34.69 -1.87
N TRP A 843 -12.06 34.89 -0.55
CA TRP A 843 -12.14 36.18 0.12
C TRP A 843 -10.81 36.49 0.81
N GLY A 844 -10.38 37.75 0.72
CA GLY A 844 -9.12 38.22 1.32
C GLY A 844 -9.22 38.43 2.83
N PRO A 845 -8.11 38.83 3.49
CA PRO A 845 -8.03 38.98 4.95
C PRO A 845 -9.07 39.94 5.57
N TRP A 846 -9.60 40.89 4.80
CA TRP A 846 -10.58 41.87 5.27
C TRP A 846 -11.86 41.22 5.82
N ILE A 847 -12.22 40.02 5.34
CA ILE A 847 -13.41 39.29 5.79
C ILE A 847 -13.37 38.99 7.29
N PHE A 848 -12.18 38.95 7.90
CA PHE A 848 -12.03 38.77 9.34
C PHE A 848 -12.67 39.92 10.14
N THR A 849 -12.60 41.13 9.63
CA THR A 849 -13.26 42.30 10.23
C THR A 849 -14.78 42.18 10.13
N ALA A 850 -15.27 41.72 8.98
CA ALA A 850 -16.69 41.44 8.79
C ALA A 850 -17.18 40.34 9.74
N PHE A 851 -16.40 39.26 9.94
CA PHE A 851 -16.71 38.23 10.92
C PHE A 851 -16.76 38.77 12.35
N ARG A 852 -15.85 39.67 12.75
CA ARG A 852 -15.91 40.26 14.10
C ARG A 852 -17.19 41.07 14.32
N LEU A 853 -17.65 41.80 13.31
CA LEU A 853 -18.91 42.53 13.37
C LEU A 853 -20.09 41.55 13.41
N LEU A 854 -20.12 40.57 12.51
CA LEU A 854 -21.20 39.60 12.41
C LEU A 854 -21.35 38.76 13.68
N ALA A 855 -20.24 38.33 14.29
CA ALA A 855 -20.25 37.58 15.55
C ALA A 855 -20.92 38.35 16.71
N ARG A 856 -20.83 39.69 16.73
CA ARG A 856 -21.51 40.55 17.72
C ARG A 856 -23.00 40.69 17.45
N LEU A 857 -23.45 40.45 16.22
CA LEU A 857 -24.85 40.51 15.80
C LEU A 857 -25.61 39.19 16.02
N ARG A 858 -25.03 38.21 16.73
CA ARG A 858 -25.67 36.92 17.04
C ARG A 858 -27.06 37.06 17.68
N GLY A 859 -27.32 38.16 18.41
CA GLY A 859 -28.64 38.44 19.00
C GLY A 859 -29.76 38.66 17.98
N LEU A 860 -29.42 38.95 16.71
CA LEU A 860 -30.40 39.04 15.63
C LEU A 860 -30.90 37.66 15.18
N ARG A 861 -30.16 36.58 15.43
CA ARG A 861 -30.49 35.21 15.00
C ARG A 861 -31.91 34.84 15.43
N GLY A 862 -32.73 34.42 14.46
CA GLY A 862 -34.13 34.02 14.71
C GLY A 862 -35.11 35.17 14.95
N THR A 863 -34.67 36.43 14.92
CA THR A 863 -35.56 37.61 14.96
C THR A 863 -36.03 37.97 13.55
N ALA A 864 -37.01 38.88 13.44
CA ALA A 864 -37.44 39.41 12.14
C ALA A 864 -36.34 40.21 11.40
N LEU A 865 -35.27 40.61 12.09
CA LEU A 865 -34.12 41.30 11.50
C LEU A 865 -33.02 40.33 11.01
N ASP A 866 -33.23 39.01 11.15
CA ASP A 866 -32.32 37.99 10.67
C ASP A 866 -32.46 37.76 9.16
N ILE A 867 -31.71 38.53 8.37
CA ILE A 867 -31.76 38.43 6.90
C ILE A 867 -31.37 37.03 6.39
N PHE A 868 -30.49 36.31 7.09
CA PHE A 868 -30.08 34.95 6.72
C PHE A 868 -31.15 33.92 7.09
N GLY A 869 -31.92 34.21 8.14
CA GLY A 869 -33.01 33.39 8.64
C GLY A 869 -34.16 33.16 7.65
N TYR A 870 -34.25 33.92 6.55
CA TYR A 870 -35.26 33.70 5.51
C TYR A 870 -34.93 32.59 4.51
N THR A 871 -33.68 32.12 4.48
CA THR A 871 -33.26 31.01 3.61
C THR A 871 -33.93 29.69 4.00
N GLU A 872 -34.13 28.80 3.02
CA GLU A 872 -34.75 27.48 3.25
C GLU A 872 -33.92 26.62 4.21
N GLU A 873 -32.59 26.65 4.09
CA GLU A 873 -31.66 25.94 4.98
C GLU A 873 -31.85 26.35 6.45
N ARG A 874 -31.92 27.67 6.75
CA ARG A 874 -32.10 28.16 8.13
C ARG A 874 -33.50 27.86 8.68
N ARG A 875 -34.53 27.90 7.83
CA ARG A 875 -35.90 27.48 8.22
C ARG A 875 -35.95 25.99 8.55
N MET A 876 -35.28 25.16 7.75
CA MET A 876 -35.16 23.72 7.98
C MET A 876 -34.44 23.43 9.31
N GLU A 877 -33.28 24.04 9.58
CA GLU A 877 -32.54 23.82 10.82
C GLU A 877 -33.35 24.15 12.08
N ARG A 878 -34.08 25.28 12.09
CA ARG A 878 -34.95 25.63 13.21
C ARG A 878 -36.09 24.63 13.41
N ARG A 879 -36.71 24.19 12.32
CA ARG A 879 -37.76 23.16 12.35
C ARG A 879 -37.23 21.82 12.89
N LEU A 880 -36.02 21.40 12.50
CA LEU A 880 -35.41 20.16 12.98
C LEU A 880 -35.21 20.15 14.51
N ILE A 881 -34.92 21.30 15.13
CA ILE A 881 -34.80 21.42 16.60
C ILE A 881 -36.15 21.11 17.26
N ASP A 882 -37.22 21.73 16.76
CA ASP A 882 -38.57 21.56 17.31
C ASP A 882 -39.11 20.15 17.06
N GLU A 883 -38.89 19.59 15.86
CA GLU A 883 -39.23 18.21 15.52
C GLU A 883 -38.47 17.19 16.38
N TYR A 884 -37.18 17.42 16.62
CA TYR A 884 -36.37 16.54 17.47
C TYR A 884 -36.85 16.57 18.92
N GLU A 885 -37.12 17.77 19.47
CA GLU A 885 -37.67 17.90 20.82
C GLU A 885 -39.04 17.22 20.93
N SER A 886 -39.90 17.37 19.93
CA SER A 886 -41.20 16.68 19.86
C SER A 886 -41.04 15.16 19.80
N LEU A 887 -40.13 14.66 18.96
CA LEU A 887 -39.79 13.24 18.84
C LEU A 887 -39.35 12.69 20.19
N VAL A 888 -38.33 13.26 20.82
CA VAL A 888 -37.84 12.80 22.14
C VAL A 888 -38.97 12.76 23.15
N ASN A 889 -39.75 13.84 23.28
CA ASN A 889 -40.88 13.88 24.21
C ASN A 889 -41.97 12.84 23.91
N SER A 890 -42.15 12.44 22.65
CA SER A 890 -43.10 11.38 22.28
C SER A 890 -42.60 9.97 22.60
N LEU A 891 -41.27 9.77 22.69
CA LEU A 891 -40.67 8.47 23.01
C LEU A 891 -40.72 8.20 24.53
N LEU A 892 -40.46 9.24 25.36
CA LEU A 892 -40.34 9.11 26.82
C LEU A 892 -41.50 8.38 27.52
N PRO A 893 -42.79 8.58 27.18
CA PRO A 893 -43.91 7.91 27.85
C PRO A 893 -43.97 6.39 27.60
N THR A 894 -43.34 5.91 26.53
CA THR A 894 -43.40 4.49 26.10
C THR A 894 -42.03 3.81 26.11
N LEU A 895 -41.07 4.45 26.76
CA LEU A 895 -39.69 4.00 26.89
C LEU A 895 -39.59 2.91 27.96
N ASP A 896 -38.97 1.79 27.59
CA ASP A 896 -38.64 0.66 28.46
C ASP A 896 -37.25 0.08 28.09
N LEU A 897 -36.77 -0.91 28.84
CA LEU A 897 -35.47 -1.54 28.58
C LEU A 897 -35.41 -2.26 27.22
N ALA A 898 -36.52 -2.84 26.75
CA ALA A 898 -36.56 -3.55 25.46
C ALA A 898 -36.49 -2.60 24.26
N ARG A 899 -36.93 -1.35 24.45
CA ARG A 899 -36.99 -0.31 23.43
C ARG A 899 -35.85 0.69 23.52
N ARG A 900 -35.02 0.65 24.57
CA ARG A 900 -33.92 1.62 24.79
C ARG A 900 -32.98 1.74 23.59
N ASP A 901 -32.54 0.63 23.01
CA ASP A 901 -31.59 0.66 21.89
C ASP A 901 -32.22 1.23 20.61
N LEU A 902 -33.51 0.97 20.40
CA LEU A 902 -34.27 1.58 19.30
C LEU A 902 -34.48 3.08 19.53
N ALA A 903 -34.72 3.51 20.77
CA ALA A 903 -34.79 4.92 21.13
C ALA A 903 -33.46 5.63 20.88
N ILE A 904 -32.33 5.01 21.25
CA ILE A 904 -30.98 5.53 20.98
C ILE A 904 -30.77 5.72 19.47
N SER A 905 -31.07 4.69 18.68
CA SER A 905 -30.99 4.75 17.21
C SER A 905 -31.84 5.90 16.64
N LEU A 906 -33.06 6.07 17.16
CA LEU A 906 -33.98 7.13 16.76
C LEU A 906 -33.49 8.53 17.09
N VAL A 907 -32.86 8.74 18.25
CA VAL A 907 -32.34 10.06 18.65
C VAL A 907 -30.95 10.36 18.07
N SER A 908 -30.27 9.36 17.50
CA SER A 908 -28.97 9.52 16.86
C SER A 908 -29.02 9.89 15.36
N TYR A 909 -30.19 9.98 14.73
CA TYR A 909 -30.27 10.41 13.32
C TYR A 909 -29.57 11.74 13.00
N PRO A 910 -29.50 12.75 13.90
CA PRO A 910 -28.79 14.00 13.62
C PRO A 910 -27.28 13.83 13.42
N GLU A 911 -26.69 12.68 13.83
CA GLU A 911 -25.28 12.34 13.57
C GLU A 911 -24.96 12.30 12.07
N GLN A 912 -25.96 11.98 11.24
CA GLN A 912 -25.84 11.92 9.80
C GLN A 912 -25.96 13.29 9.13
N ILE A 913 -26.61 14.27 9.78
CA ILE A 913 -26.84 15.62 9.27
C ILE A 913 -25.55 16.44 9.35
N ARG A 914 -24.70 16.30 8.32
CA ARG A 914 -23.37 16.90 8.22
C ARG A 914 -23.22 17.76 6.97
N GLY A 915 -22.38 18.79 7.06
CA GLY A 915 -21.99 19.61 5.91
C GLY A 915 -22.75 20.93 5.86
N PHE A 916 -22.72 21.56 4.69
CA PHE A 916 -23.26 22.90 4.45
C PHE A 916 -23.98 22.92 3.09
N GLY A 917 -25.00 23.77 2.92
CA GLY A 917 -25.75 23.93 1.66
C GLY A 917 -26.20 22.60 1.06
N HIS A 918 -25.98 22.39 -0.24
CA HIS A 918 -26.39 21.17 -0.96
C HIS A 918 -25.85 19.85 -0.36
N VAL A 919 -24.68 19.88 0.28
CA VAL A 919 -24.14 18.69 0.98
C VAL A 919 -24.97 18.37 2.22
N LYS A 920 -25.42 19.39 2.94
CA LYS A 920 -26.28 19.24 4.11
C LYS A 920 -27.66 18.79 3.73
N GLU A 921 -28.27 19.40 2.70
CA GLU A 921 -29.60 19.07 2.19
C GLU A 921 -29.71 17.58 1.87
N ARG A 922 -28.77 17.05 1.07
CA ARG A 922 -28.70 15.60 0.77
C ARG A 922 -28.59 14.73 2.02
N ASN A 923 -27.77 15.13 2.99
CA ASN A 923 -27.58 14.37 4.22
C ASN A 923 -28.80 14.45 5.15
N VAL A 924 -29.57 15.54 5.11
CA VAL A 924 -30.85 15.65 5.83
C VAL A 924 -31.87 14.68 5.25
N GLU A 925 -32.01 14.62 3.92
CA GLU A 925 -32.93 13.67 3.27
C GLU A 925 -32.64 12.22 3.68
N LEU A 926 -31.38 11.82 3.63
CA LEU A 926 -30.94 10.48 4.06
C LEU A 926 -31.24 10.23 5.54
N ALA A 927 -30.91 11.19 6.41
CA ALA A 927 -31.10 11.07 7.85
C ALA A 927 -32.58 11.00 8.25
N LEU A 928 -33.44 11.77 7.57
CA LEU A 928 -34.89 11.76 7.78
C LEU A 928 -35.51 10.44 7.30
N GLY A 929 -35.04 9.89 6.17
CA GLY A 929 -35.44 8.56 5.71
C GLY A 929 -35.14 7.48 6.75
N ALA A 930 -33.90 7.44 7.27
CA ALA A 930 -33.50 6.50 8.32
C ALA A 930 -34.30 6.68 9.62
N ARG A 931 -34.57 7.93 10.02
CA ARG A 931 -35.42 8.26 11.18
C ARG A 931 -36.83 7.71 10.99
N ASP A 932 -37.43 7.94 9.83
CA ASP A 932 -38.82 7.55 9.56
C ASP A 932 -38.98 6.02 9.54
N GLU A 933 -38.01 5.28 8.99
CA GLU A 933 -37.97 3.82 9.09
C GLU A 933 -37.86 3.33 10.54
N ALA A 934 -36.96 3.92 11.34
CA ALA A 934 -36.82 3.56 12.74
C ALA A 934 -38.09 3.90 13.55
N LEU A 935 -38.79 4.98 13.18
CA LEU A 935 -40.02 5.43 13.83
C LEU A 935 -41.19 4.50 13.48
N GLN A 936 -41.22 3.97 12.26
CA GLN A 936 -42.17 2.91 11.89
C GLN A 936 -41.93 1.64 12.72
N ARG A 937 -40.68 1.23 12.95
CA ARG A 937 -40.37 0.08 13.83
C ARG A 937 -40.81 0.34 15.27
N TRP A 938 -40.62 1.56 15.77
CA TRP A 938 -41.09 1.96 17.11
C TRP A 938 -42.61 1.85 17.24
N ARG A 939 -43.36 2.29 16.23
CA ARG A 939 -44.82 2.21 16.18
C ARG A 939 -45.34 0.80 15.92
N GLY A 940 -44.58 0.00 15.15
CA GLY A 940 -44.93 -1.34 14.70
C GLY A 940 -44.55 -2.47 15.66
N ALA A 941 -43.83 -2.19 16.76
CA ALA A 941 -43.45 -3.17 17.79
C ALA A 941 -44.64 -3.78 18.59
N GLY A 942 -45.87 -3.68 18.07
CA GLY A 942 -47.02 -4.51 18.43
C GLY A 942 -47.21 -5.76 17.55
N ALA A 943 -46.45 -5.94 16.47
CA ALA A 943 -46.45 -7.17 15.65
C ALA A 943 -45.08 -7.36 14.98
N LEU A 944 -44.33 -8.39 15.39
CA LEU A 944 -43.09 -8.79 14.73
C LEU A 944 -43.40 -9.70 13.51
N PRO A 945 -42.94 -9.37 12.29
CA PRO A 945 -42.57 -10.40 11.33
C PRO A 945 -41.11 -10.81 11.60
N SER A 946 -40.85 -12.11 11.65
CA SER A 946 -39.52 -12.69 11.75
C SER A 946 -38.64 -12.29 10.56
N VAL A 947 -37.49 -11.68 10.85
CA VAL A 947 -36.49 -11.36 9.82
C VAL A 947 -35.64 -12.60 9.55
N ASN A 948 -35.59 -13.00 8.28
CA ASN A 948 -34.72 -14.06 7.78
C ASN A 948 -33.25 -13.54 7.72
N PRO A 949 -32.28 -14.19 8.38
CA PRO A 949 -30.88 -13.76 8.42
C PRO A 949 -30.15 -13.68 7.06
N ALA A 950 -30.73 -14.22 5.98
CA ALA A 950 -30.06 -14.31 4.68
C ALA A 950 -30.01 -12.98 3.87
N ALA A 951 -30.75 -11.94 4.26
CA ALA A 951 -30.86 -10.71 3.46
C ALA A 951 -29.82 -9.61 3.76
N LEU A 952 -28.90 -9.83 4.72
CA LEU A 952 -27.92 -8.82 5.15
C LEU A 952 -26.52 -8.98 4.53
N GLN A 953 -26.37 -9.78 3.48
CA GLN A 953 -25.07 -10.03 2.84
C GLN A 953 -24.86 -9.39 1.46
N GLU A 954 -25.81 -8.62 0.91
CA GLU A 954 -25.69 -8.02 -0.44
C GLU A 954 -26.05 -6.51 -0.54
N ALA A 955 -25.87 -5.71 0.51
CA ALA A 955 -26.05 -4.25 0.46
C ALA A 955 -24.77 -3.48 0.79
#